data_AF-A0A8N1S4F1-F1
#
_entry.id   AF-A0A8N1S4F1-F1
#
_cell.length_a   1.000
_cell.length_b   1.000
_cell.length_c   1.000
_cell.angle_alpha   90.00
_cell.angle_beta   90.00
_cell.angle_gamma   90.00
#
_symmetry.space_group_name_H-M   'P 1'
#
loop_
_entity.id
_entity.type
_entity.pdbx_description
1 polymer ?
#
loop_
_entity_poly.entity_id
_entity_poly.type
_entity_poly.pdbx_seq_one_letter_code
_entity_poly.pdbx_strand_id
1 'polypeptide(L)'
;KGARATSTRIAAYTARETAVKKKNHSEDIASALKCEDSTIINRALKASWFFDGSYKEILDVTYFCKQLFPYVSLNTRTRIIAELSHRLSGKDPVFAHDLFIDVESIYGLQTAYPLIIACDEAFVYKTIVEKELVLPTGIVKKIFRKNPDLVVRFLKLLKPCESDTTERSPFAIGIDRYKTFLPKLIKKHLDAFIELCEIHETHLPNISLSKTCTEIFRTKALQHLLEKPLTYIHMLPLGQINDLMEHIFPKLLPEKMSSFDTDSALKYLEHYPLTERYDLLRKTYKNKYNADLLDQTKNVTPALLRLLPTEERIKEARIKIEKENLEKFHFESKIYYEDTTNYETAWICYLATDEAIPAIKEKINKSSYETDRAGLICQMIYTCKINEDFQALFDTLMYFLNRHRNESNWVFQKMFSILLQLYDVAFQFDEKLMSLTWEIARIPYIKEEYILYDIFEAIIHFRLKFNKPIVELLDMFIKQNIFNILQKYPVHERQCLLTFADIIKDKYSNDKDLLCQFVTSIYDFNERCKKSRINIKQIRITDYPWLENFLFEELTSCRQSYCDVKDILQKYEPELYHSWFPGSIVNIKSGEALRLLKRDSQKILDIWEKYLDNCRENCNYVKVQRFVRHMRWYKDLPIKFVENCLSNYSINTNEKSKNIPILAILLHGDTVTKLIEPLIPTETTVDTNHPDAKDNYQLVNYLPLSMRLSNPPVPLNLVAKLCVGDYLSVALKTLINVSRRTCVPEVISTAQKLMNMRVSTRKHGIRLMYLVASMRELKSFLQNTWATETHHSVRQVLFNTIQKFFLMNPNPETWSLYYQTTLTMNLDDEALLSEMKLFSDIPNEYIVKYLNLWFKAINNLHEMGMDVQRTNKYIANCLETLTISISNLLPEEFTENILQKFLFHSNTDVSNAARCFTISYIFQRIRIHIQHVSKYSLIFFTKQ
;
A
#
# COMPACT_ATOMS: atom_id res chain seq x y z
N LYS A 1 9.33 40.28 29.52
CA LYS A 1 10.59 39.64 29.01
C LYS A 1 10.44 39.05 27.59
N GLY A 2 9.29 38.47 27.20
CA GLY A 2 9.03 38.01 25.82
C GLY A 2 9.09 39.09 24.73
N ALA A 3 8.61 40.31 25.01
CA ALA A 3 8.69 41.44 24.06
C ALA A 3 10.14 41.91 23.76
N ARG A 4 11.06 41.77 24.72
CA ARG A 4 12.49 42.05 24.51
C ARG A 4 13.13 41.00 23.58
N ALA A 5 12.73 39.74 23.68
CA ALA A 5 13.18 38.67 22.78
C ALA A 5 12.68 38.87 21.33
N THR A 6 11.51 39.49 21.14
CA THR A 6 10.99 39.87 19.81
C THR A 6 11.77 41.04 19.20
N SER A 7 12.18 42.02 20.01
CA SER A 7 13.04 43.14 19.58
C SER A 7 14.46 42.71 19.22
N THR A 8 15.06 41.78 19.98
CA THR A 8 16.36 41.17 19.65
C THR A 8 16.27 40.29 18.39
N ARG A 9 15.10 39.66 18.15
CA ARG A 9 14.81 38.90 16.93
C ARG A 9 14.70 39.79 15.70
N ILE A 10 14.12 40.99 15.80
CA ILE A 10 14.06 41.96 14.70
C ILE A 10 15.46 42.51 14.40
N ALA A 11 16.25 42.89 15.40
CA ALA A 11 17.64 43.35 15.20
C ALA A 11 18.56 42.27 14.60
N ALA A 12 18.44 41.01 15.05
CA ALA A 12 19.13 39.87 14.42
C ALA A 12 18.57 39.52 13.03
N TYR A 13 17.28 39.83 12.77
CA TYR A 13 16.66 39.71 11.45
C TYR A 13 17.24 40.72 10.46
N THR A 14 17.40 41.98 10.88
CA THR A 14 17.89 43.07 10.03
C THR A 14 19.40 42.96 9.79
N ALA A 15 20.20 42.58 10.81
CA ALA A 15 21.63 42.34 10.64
C ALA A 15 21.93 41.19 9.67
N ARG A 16 21.10 40.14 9.66
CA ARG A 16 21.23 38.98 8.75
C ARG A 16 20.62 39.21 7.37
N GLU A 17 19.71 40.17 7.22
CA GLU A 17 19.18 40.59 5.91
C GLU A 17 20.28 41.23 5.05
N THR A 18 21.25 41.88 5.69
CA THR A 18 22.46 42.43 5.08
C THR A 18 23.47 41.33 4.68
N ALA A 19 23.58 40.26 5.47
CA ALA A 19 24.51 39.14 5.23
C ALA A 19 24.07 38.24 4.06
N VAL A 20 22.76 38.01 3.89
CA VAL A 20 22.22 37.23 2.75
C VAL A 20 22.42 37.95 1.40
N LYS A 21 22.64 39.26 1.42
CA LYS A 21 22.85 40.10 0.22
C LYS A 21 24.31 40.46 -0.07
N LYS A 22 25.26 40.23 0.85
CA LYS A 22 26.68 40.60 0.69
C LYS A 22 27.59 39.37 0.67
N LYS A 23 28.50 39.32 -0.30
CA LYS A 23 29.30 38.16 -0.73
C LYS A 23 30.43 37.68 0.21
N ASN A 24 30.55 38.22 1.44
CA ASN A 24 31.69 37.96 2.35
C ASN A 24 31.31 37.20 3.65
N HIS A 25 30.19 36.47 3.68
CA HIS A 25 29.59 35.91 4.91
C HIS A 25 29.41 34.38 4.88
N SER A 26 30.33 33.61 4.30
CA SER A 26 30.24 32.13 4.23
C SER A 26 30.17 31.48 5.62
N GLU A 27 30.92 31.99 6.58
CA GLU A 27 30.91 31.52 7.98
C GLU A 27 29.55 31.76 8.66
N ASP A 28 28.86 32.84 8.34
CA ASP A 28 27.53 33.14 8.89
C ASP A 28 26.48 32.16 8.37
N ILE A 29 26.55 31.79 7.09
CA ILE A 29 25.66 30.77 6.50
C ILE A 29 25.95 29.40 7.09
N ALA A 30 27.22 29.01 7.20
CA ALA A 30 27.61 27.76 7.83
C ALA A 30 27.16 27.68 9.30
N SER A 31 27.32 28.77 10.06
CA SER A 31 26.84 28.86 11.44
C SER A 31 25.32 28.78 11.54
N ALA A 32 24.60 29.40 10.60
CA ALA A 32 23.14 29.30 10.51
C ALA A 32 22.66 27.88 10.15
N LEU A 33 23.42 27.12 9.36
CA LEU A 33 23.14 25.73 9.03
C LEU A 33 23.47 24.76 10.18
N LYS A 34 24.50 25.06 10.98
CA LYS A 34 24.85 24.32 12.21
C LYS A 34 23.85 24.53 13.36
N CYS A 35 23.05 25.60 13.29
CA CYS A 35 21.97 25.85 14.24
C CYS A 35 20.87 24.78 14.14
N GLU A 36 20.15 24.53 15.24
CA GLU A 36 19.05 23.56 15.31
C GLU A 36 17.67 24.21 15.10
N ASP A 37 17.62 25.54 14.93
CA ASP A 37 16.39 26.25 14.59
C ASP A 37 16.06 26.07 13.10
N SER A 38 15.00 25.32 12.82
CA SER A 38 14.55 25.08 11.44
C SER A 38 14.20 26.35 10.67
N THR A 39 13.79 27.44 11.34
CA THR A 39 13.50 28.73 10.70
C THR A 39 14.77 29.42 10.20
N ILE A 40 15.86 29.33 10.98
CA ILE A 40 17.17 29.86 10.61
C ILE A 40 17.75 29.03 9.46
N ILE A 41 17.74 27.69 9.59
CA ILE A 41 18.19 26.76 8.53
C ILE A 41 17.43 27.01 7.22
N ASN A 42 16.10 27.16 7.27
CA ASN A 42 15.27 27.42 6.08
C ASN A 42 15.67 28.71 5.35
N ARG A 43 16.16 29.71 6.09
CA ARG A 43 16.61 30.97 5.50
C ARG A 43 18.01 30.84 4.92
N ALA A 44 18.91 30.15 5.62
CA ALA A 44 20.27 29.87 5.15
C ALA A 44 20.26 29.09 3.82
N LEU A 45 19.39 28.07 3.69
CA LEU A 45 19.24 27.28 2.47
C LEU A 45 18.76 28.08 1.25
N LYS A 46 18.27 29.32 1.42
CA LYS A 46 17.90 30.20 0.29
C LYS A 46 19.10 30.94 -0.32
N ALA A 47 20.27 30.91 0.33
CA ALA A 47 21.49 31.52 -0.20
C ALA A 47 22.06 30.68 -1.35
N SER A 48 21.48 30.82 -2.55
CA SER A 48 21.80 29.96 -3.71
C SER A 48 23.28 29.92 -4.06
N TRP A 49 23.98 31.06 -3.91
CA TRP A 49 25.41 31.22 -4.18
C TRP A 49 26.29 30.31 -3.32
N PHE A 50 25.80 29.86 -2.16
CA PHE A 50 26.53 28.98 -1.26
C PHE A 50 26.55 27.53 -1.77
N PHE A 51 25.62 27.14 -2.66
CA PHE A 51 25.43 25.76 -3.11
C PHE A 51 25.59 25.57 -4.63
N ASP A 52 25.84 26.63 -5.39
CA ASP A 52 25.83 26.58 -6.87
C ASP A 52 27.22 26.46 -7.52
N GLY A 53 28.28 26.27 -6.72
CA GLY A 53 29.65 26.08 -7.20
C GLY A 53 30.42 27.37 -7.49
N SER A 54 29.79 28.53 -7.39
CA SER A 54 30.40 29.82 -7.77
C SER A 54 31.63 30.24 -6.94
N TYR A 55 31.82 29.64 -5.75
CA TYR A 55 32.87 30.00 -4.79
C TYR A 55 33.70 28.79 -4.34
N LYS A 56 33.94 27.83 -5.24
CA LYS A 56 34.65 26.57 -4.94
C LYS A 56 36.08 26.74 -4.41
N GLU A 57 36.69 27.92 -4.56
CA GLU A 57 37.99 28.24 -3.94
C GLU A 57 37.93 28.23 -2.41
N ILE A 58 36.75 28.50 -1.84
CA ILE A 58 36.51 28.56 -0.40
C ILE A 58 35.53 27.46 0.03
N LEU A 59 34.48 27.23 -0.76
CA LEU A 59 33.41 26.26 -0.52
C LEU A 59 33.64 25.01 -1.36
N ASP A 60 34.81 24.40 -1.19
CA ASP A 60 35.18 23.16 -1.86
C ASP A 60 34.52 21.92 -1.20
N VAL A 61 34.77 20.75 -1.77
CA VAL A 61 34.24 19.48 -1.22
C VAL A 61 34.75 19.24 0.20
N THR A 62 36.02 19.57 0.46
CA THR A 62 36.65 19.47 1.78
C THR A 62 35.90 20.29 2.82
N TYR A 63 35.50 21.52 2.48
CA TYR A 63 34.73 22.40 3.35
C TYR A 63 33.40 21.75 3.76
N PHE A 64 32.62 21.27 2.78
CA PHE A 64 31.35 20.61 3.08
C PHE A 64 31.55 19.36 3.94
N CYS A 65 32.48 18.48 3.57
CA CYS A 65 32.67 17.18 4.18
C CYS A 65 33.34 17.24 5.57
N LYS A 66 34.28 18.17 5.79
CA LYS A 66 35.04 18.27 7.05
C LYS A 66 34.55 19.39 7.97
N GLN A 67 34.10 20.52 7.43
CA GLN A 67 33.78 21.70 8.24
C GLN A 67 32.27 21.90 8.47
N LEU A 68 31.41 21.32 7.63
CA LEU A 68 29.95 21.52 7.73
C LEU A 68 29.19 20.24 8.11
N PHE A 69 29.24 19.18 7.29
CA PHE A 69 28.45 17.96 7.48
C PHE A 69 28.60 17.28 8.85
N PRO A 70 29.78 17.23 9.48
CA PRO A 70 29.95 16.62 10.80
C PRO A 70 29.25 17.38 11.94
N TYR A 71 28.85 18.63 11.71
CA TYR A 71 28.34 19.53 12.75
C TYR A 71 26.87 19.94 12.56
N VAL A 72 26.23 19.52 11.46
CA VAL A 72 24.81 19.78 11.21
C VAL A 72 23.97 18.57 11.59
N SER A 73 22.67 18.75 11.80
CA SER A 73 21.75 17.61 11.99
C SER A 73 21.60 16.77 10.71
N LEU A 74 21.16 15.51 10.85
CA LEU A 74 20.88 14.64 9.70
C LEU A 74 19.88 15.30 8.73
N ASN A 75 18.79 15.87 9.24
CA ASN A 75 17.81 16.56 8.42
C ASN A 75 18.43 17.74 7.66
N THR A 76 19.30 18.50 8.31
CA THR A 76 19.99 19.61 7.65
C THR A 76 20.96 19.10 6.58
N ARG A 77 21.76 18.06 6.87
CA ARG A 77 22.67 17.42 5.90
C ARG A 77 21.93 16.96 4.64
N THR A 78 20.84 16.20 4.80
CA THR A 78 20.02 15.74 3.67
C THR A 78 19.47 16.90 2.84
N ARG A 79 19.10 18.01 3.49
CA ARG A 79 18.60 19.21 2.80
C ARG A 79 19.70 19.99 2.08
N ILE A 80 20.90 20.08 2.66
CA ILE A 80 22.06 20.66 1.99
C ILE A 80 22.40 19.86 0.74
N ILE A 81 22.47 18.53 0.83
CA ILE A 81 22.75 17.64 -0.32
C ILE A 81 21.67 17.79 -1.40
N ALA A 82 20.39 17.88 -1.01
CA ALA A 82 19.31 18.11 -1.96
C ALA A 82 19.42 19.50 -2.64
N GLU A 83 19.82 20.53 -1.91
CA GLU A 83 20.02 21.87 -2.46
C GLU A 83 21.24 21.91 -3.40
N LEU A 84 22.37 21.30 -3.02
CA LEU A 84 23.55 21.12 -3.87
C LEU A 84 23.18 20.39 -5.17
N SER A 85 22.51 19.24 -5.08
CA SER A 85 22.00 18.50 -6.23
C SER A 85 21.13 19.35 -7.16
N HIS A 86 20.26 20.19 -6.59
CA HIS A 86 19.40 21.06 -7.39
C HIS A 86 20.17 22.20 -8.05
N ARG A 87 21.09 22.85 -7.32
CA ARG A 87 21.79 24.07 -7.75
C ARG A 87 22.94 23.82 -8.70
N LEU A 88 23.65 22.70 -8.54
CA LEU A 88 24.77 22.32 -9.40
C LEU A 88 24.32 21.72 -10.73
N SER A 89 23.11 21.17 -10.79
CA SER A 89 22.69 20.47 -11.99
C SER A 89 22.60 21.36 -13.22
N GLY A 90 23.30 20.97 -14.28
CA GLY A 90 23.42 21.73 -15.52
C GLY A 90 24.37 22.94 -15.43
N LYS A 91 25.08 23.12 -14.30
CA LYS A 91 26.04 24.21 -14.08
C LYS A 91 27.46 23.72 -13.89
N ASP A 92 27.70 22.85 -12.91
CA ASP A 92 29.04 22.35 -12.56
C ASP A 92 28.99 20.85 -12.26
N PRO A 93 29.02 19.99 -13.30
CA PRO A 93 28.98 18.54 -13.13
C PRO A 93 30.25 18.00 -12.46
N VAL A 94 31.41 18.63 -12.66
CA VAL A 94 32.69 18.18 -12.07
C VAL A 94 32.64 18.33 -10.56
N PHE A 95 32.22 19.50 -10.06
CA PHE A 95 32.06 19.69 -8.62
C PHE A 95 31.00 18.74 -8.01
N ALA A 96 29.95 18.40 -8.77
CA ALA A 96 28.98 17.39 -8.35
C ALA A 96 29.57 15.97 -8.27
N HIS A 97 30.53 15.62 -9.14
CA HIS A 97 31.25 14.33 -9.06
C HIS A 97 32.05 14.23 -7.77
N ASP A 98 32.88 15.24 -7.51
CA ASP A 98 33.78 15.25 -6.35
C ASP A 98 32.95 15.18 -5.06
N LEU A 99 31.84 15.94 -4.99
CA LEU A 99 30.89 15.86 -3.89
C LEU A 99 30.25 14.47 -3.77
N PHE A 100 29.86 13.83 -4.87
CA PHE A 100 29.26 12.49 -4.84
C PHE A 100 30.25 11.48 -4.25
N ILE A 101 31.49 11.47 -4.73
CA ILE A 101 32.55 10.53 -4.31
C ILE A 101 32.85 10.69 -2.82
N ASP A 102 33.08 11.92 -2.35
CA ASP A 102 33.43 12.16 -0.96
C ASP A 102 32.26 11.90 0.00
N VAL A 103 31.04 12.29 -0.37
CA VAL A 103 29.84 12.02 0.44
C VAL A 103 29.55 10.53 0.51
N GLU A 104 29.72 9.80 -0.59
CA GLU A 104 29.59 8.34 -0.61
C GLU A 104 30.63 7.69 0.30
N SER A 105 31.89 8.09 0.19
CA SER A 105 32.99 7.56 1.00
C SER A 105 32.75 7.76 2.51
N ILE A 106 32.28 8.94 2.91
CA ILE A 106 32.13 9.30 4.33
C ILE A 106 30.80 8.80 4.92
N TYR A 107 29.70 8.89 4.17
CA TYR A 107 28.33 8.70 4.69
C TYR A 107 27.51 7.64 3.93
N GLY A 108 28.10 7.00 2.92
CA GLY A 108 27.48 5.96 2.13
C GLY A 108 26.66 6.45 0.95
N LEU A 109 26.48 5.52 0.02
CA LEU A 109 25.75 5.69 -1.23
C LEU A 109 24.33 6.24 -1.05
N GLN A 110 23.63 5.80 0.01
CA GLN A 110 22.28 6.29 0.29
C GLN A 110 22.21 7.80 0.48
N THR A 111 23.21 8.37 1.14
CA THR A 111 23.34 9.81 1.40
C THR A 111 23.75 10.56 0.13
N ALA A 112 24.59 9.96 -0.71
CA ALA A 112 25.10 10.56 -1.94
C ALA A 112 24.10 10.54 -3.11
N TYR A 113 23.13 9.61 -3.14
CA TYR A 113 22.17 9.43 -4.25
C TYR A 113 21.60 10.71 -4.87
N PRO A 114 21.14 11.72 -4.10
CA PRO A 114 20.58 12.92 -4.69
C PRO A 114 21.55 13.64 -5.63
N LEU A 115 22.86 13.60 -5.35
CA LEU A 115 23.89 14.28 -6.14
C LEU A 115 24.06 13.69 -7.54
N ILE A 116 23.70 12.43 -7.75
CA ILE A 116 23.79 11.75 -9.06
C ILE A 116 23.01 12.49 -10.16
N ILE A 117 21.98 13.25 -9.79
CA ILE A 117 21.14 14.03 -10.72
C ILE A 117 21.86 15.30 -11.23
N ALA A 118 22.92 15.73 -10.56
CA ALA A 118 23.74 16.89 -10.92
C ALA A 118 24.98 16.52 -11.75
N CYS A 119 25.43 15.26 -11.69
CA CYS A 119 26.52 14.73 -12.50
C CYS A 119 26.14 14.62 -13.99
N ASP A 120 27.14 14.56 -14.87
CA ASP A 120 26.93 14.27 -16.30
C ASP A 120 26.64 12.78 -16.57
N GLU A 121 26.17 12.52 -17.79
CA GLU A 121 25.74 11.20 -18.23
C GLU A 121 26.83 10.12 -18.11
N ALA A 122 28.07 10.45 -18.49
CA ALA A 122 29.15 9.46 -18.54
C ALA A 122 29.49 8.98 -17.12
N PHE A 123 29.59 9.92 -16.17
CA PHE A 123 29.80 9.58 -14.76
C PHE A 123 28.64 8.77 -14.20
N VAL A 124 27.39 9.18 -14.44
CA VAL A 124 26.21 8.48 -13.90
C VAL A 124 26.13 7.06 -14.42
N TYR A 125 26.29 6.87 -15.73
CA TYR A 125 26.24 5.55 -16.33
C TYR A 125 27.38 4.65 -15.84
N LYS A 126 28.62 5.18 -15.79
CA LYS A 126 29.78 4.47 -15.23
C LYS A 126 29.51 4.03 -13.80
N THR A 127 29.03 4.94 -12.95
CA THR A 127 28.69 4.66 -11.54
C THR A 127 27.63 3.57 -11.43
N ILE A 128 26.61 3.60 -12.29
CA ILE A 128 25.55 2.58 -12.30
C ILE A 128 26.13 1.20 -12.60
N VAL A 129 26.96 1.09 -13.64
CA VAL A 129 27.53 -0.19 -14.06
C VAL A 129 28.54 -0.72 -13.06
N GLU A 130 29.52 0.10 -12.64
CA GLU A 130 30.61 -0.32 -11.76
C GLU A 130 30.13 -0.68 -10.35
N LYS A 131 29.09 -0.03 -9.85
CA LYS A 131 28.52 -0.29 -8.52
C LYS A 131 27.22 -1.10 -8.55
N GLU A 132 26.85 -1.64 -9.72
CA GLU A 132 25.63 -2.42 -9.95
C GLU A 132 24.35 -1.74 -9.36
N LEU A 133 24.22 -0.44 -9.61
CA LEU A 133 23.30 0.44 -8.91
C LEU A 133 21.87 0.36 -9.45
N VAL A 134 20.95 -0.19 -8.66
CA VAL A 134 19.51 -0.10 -8.97
C VAL A 134 18.93 1.24 -8.52
N LEU A 135 18.67 2.12 -9.48
CA LEU A 135 18.17 3.47 -9.20
C LEU A 135 16.73 3.49 -8.62
N PRO A 136 16.46 4.27 -7.56
CA PRO A 136 15.09 4.48 -7.09
C PRO A 136 14.20 5.17 -8.14
N THR A 137 12.92 4.79 -8.23
CA THR A 137 11.94 5.35 -9.18
C THR A 137 11.86 6.89 -9.15
N GLY A 138 12.05 7.51 -7.98
CA GLY A 138 12.07 8.97 -7.83
C GLY A 138 13.27 9.65 -8.50
N ILE A 139 14.44 8.99 -8.47
CA ILE A 139 15.66 9.45 -9.14
C ILE A 139 15.52 9.22 -10.65
N VAL A 140 15.08 8.04 -11.08
CA VAL A 140 14.81 7.71 -12.49
C VAL A 140 13.88 8.74 -13.13
N LYS A 141 12.78 9.11 -12.46
CA LYS A 141 11.85 10.15 -12.95
C LYS A 141 12.51 11.53 -13.10
N LYS A 142 13.49 11.87 -12.26
CA LYS A 142 14.21 13.16 -12.34
C LYS A 142 15.26 13.14 -13.44
N ILE A 143 16.00 12.04 -13.59
CA ILE A 143 16.98 11.86 -14.67
C ILE A 143 16.25 11.86 -16.01
N PHE A 144 15.15 11.12 -16.16
CA PHE A 144 14.38 11.05 -17.41
C PHE A 144 13.88 12.42 -17.91
N ARG A 145 13.61 13.36 -17.00
CA ARG A 145 13.20 14.73 -17.40
C ARG A 145 14.32 15.53 -18.04
N LYS A 146 15.58 15.17 -17.77
CA LYS A 146 16.78 15.86 -18.25
C LYS A 146 17.47 15.09 -19.37
N ASN A 147 17.64 13.78 -19.17
CA ASN A 147 18.27 12.84 -20.07
C ASN A 147 17.44 11.54 -20.12
N PRO A 148 16.47 11.46 -21.03
CA PRO A 148 15.69 10.25 -21.28
C PRO A 148 16.52 9.04 -21.70
N ASP A 149 17.55 9.24 -22.54
CA ASP A 149 18.33 8.16 -23.14
C ASP A 149 19.17 7.41 -22.11
N LEU A 150 19.75 8.13 -21.14
CA LEU A 150 20.41 7.52 -19.99
C LEU A 150 19.49 6.59 -19.19
N VAL A 151 18.21 6.97 -19.02
CA VAL A 151 17.24 6.12 -18.32
C VAL A 151 16.88 4.90 -19.15
N VAL A 152 16.73 5.05 -20.46
CA VAL A 152 16.52 3.92 -21.37
C VAL A 152 17.69 2.94 -21.27
N ARG A 153 18.93 3.44 -21.34
CA ARG A 153 20.15 2.63 -21.17
C ARG A 153 20.18 1.92 -19.83
N PHE A 154 19.84 2.60 -18.73
CA PHE A 154 19.72 1.99 -17.41
C PHE A 154 18.67 0.89 -17.36
N LEU A 155 17.47 1.13 -17.90
CA LEU A 155 16.40 0.12 -17.88
C LEU A 155 16.79 -1.14 -18.68
N LYS A 156 17.55 -0.98 -19.76
CA LYS A 156 18.09 -2.11 -20.54
C LYS A 156 19.18 -2.91 -19.82
N LEU A 157 19.79 -2.37 -18.77
CA LEU A 157 20.70 -3.14 -17.90
C LEU A 157 19.94 -4.12 -17.01
N LEU A 158 18.65 -3.87 -16.75
CA LEU A 158 17.83 -4.74 -15.92
C LEU A 158 17.57 -6.07 -16.62
N LYS A 159 17.85 -7.16 -15.93
CA LYS A 159 17.65 -8.53 -16.41
C LYS A 159 16.33 -9.09 -15.85
N PRO A 160 15.70 -10.08 -16.52
CA PRO A 160 14.57 -10.83 -15.96
C PRO A 160 14.87 -11.38 -14.56
N CYS A 161 13.82 -11.65 -13.77
CA CYS A 161 13.96 -12.09 -12.38
C CYS A 161 14.64 -13.47 -12.29
N GLU A 162 15.33 -13.73 -11.17
CA GLU A 162 16.27 -14.85 -10.98
C GLU A 162 15.75 -16.27 -11.28
N SER A 163 14.44 -16.52 -11.36
CA SER A 163 13.91 -17.85 -11.70
C SER A 163 14.31 -18.33 -13.10
N ASP A 164 14.65 -17.41 -14.00
CA ASP A 164 15.01 -17.70 -15.40
C ASP A 164 16.51 -17.53 -15.70
N THR A 165 17.29 -16.96 -14.76
CA THR A 165 18.67 -16.55 -15.03
C THR A 165 19.69 -17.49 -14.42
N THR A 166 20.67 -17.95 -15.21
CA THR A 166 21.84 -18.67 -14.71
C THR A 166 22.83 -17.76 -13.99
N GLU A 167 22.73 -16.45 -14.15
CA GLU A 167 23.71 -15.50 -13.61
C GLU A 167 23.12 -14.69 -12.46
N ARG A 168 23.83 -14.64 -11.33
CA ARG A 168 23.48 -13.77 -10.20
C ARG A 168 23.93 -12.34 -10.49
N SER A 169 22.99 -11.42 -10.57
CA SER A 169 23.25 -9.99 -10.79
C SER A 169 22.26 -9.12 -10.02
N PRO A 170 22.69 -8.02 -9.38
CA PRO A 170 21.77 -7.05 -8.75
C PRO A 170 20.77 -6.42 -9.73
N PHE A 171 21.04 -6.51 -11.03
CA PHE A 171 20.12 -6.06 -12.08
C PHE A 171 19.04 -7.09 -12.43
N ALA A 172 19.10 -8.34 -11.95
CA ALA A 172 18.11 -9.40 -12.16
C ALA A 172 16.84 -9.23 -11.30
N ILE A 173 16.31 -8.01 -11.28
CA ILE A 173 15.10 -7.62 -10.53
C ILE A 173 13.89 -7.39 -11.43
N GLY A 174 14.07 -7.56 -12.75
CA GLY A 174 13.09 -7.20 -13.76
C GLY A 174 12.73 -5.71 -13.76
N ILE A 175 11.59 -5.39 -14.38
CA ILE A 175 11.13 -4.02 -14.60
C ILE A 175 9.83 -3.65 -13.83
N ASP A 176 9.30 -4.53 -12.97
CA ASP A 176 8.01 -4.28 -12.27
C ASP A 176 8.03 -3.01 -11.41
N ARG A 177 9.15 -2.72 -10.73
CA ARG A 177 9.34 -1.49 -9.94
C ARG A 177 9.10 -0.21 -10.76
N TYR A 178 9.22 -0.29 -12.08
CA TYR A 178 9.07 0.83 -13.00
C TYR A 178 7.76 0.78 -13.81
N LYS A 179 6.83 -0.15 -13.55
CA LYS A 179 5.59 -0.32 -14.35
C LYS A 179 4.76 0.95 -14.55
N THR A 180 4.66 1.80 -13.53
CA THR A 180 3.94 3.08 -13.63
C THR A 180 4.67 4.15 -14.44
N PHE A 181 5.95 3.93 -14.72
CA PHE A 181 6.82 4.80 -15.51
C PHE A 181 6.93 4.33 -16.96
N LEU A 182 6.97 3.01 -17.23
CA LEU A 182 7.15 2.44 -18.57
C LEU A 182 6.22 3.02 -19.65
N PRO A 183 4.90 3.24 -19.42
CA PRO A 183 4.02 3.85 -20.42
C PRO A 183 4.45 5.26 -20.88
N LYS A 184 5.31 5.95 -20.14
CA LYS A 184 5.83 7.27 -20.52
C LYS A 184 6.85 7.19 -21.65
N LEU A 185 7.48 6.04 -21.84
CA LEU A 185 8.44 5.81 -22.92
C LEU A 185 7.75 5.84 -24.29
N ILE A 186 6.52 5.33 -24.41
CA ILE A 186 5.75 5.26 -25.66
C ILE A 186 5.69 6.58 -26.44
N LYS A 187 5.66 7.73 -25.74
CA LYS A 187 5.54 9.04 -26.39
C LYS A 187 6.78 9.45 -27.18
N LYS A 188 7.98 9.03 -26.78
CA LYS A 188 9.26 9.52 -27.33
C LYS A 188 10.32 8.44 -27.60
N HIS A 189 10.21 7.28 -26.94
CA HIS A 189 11.13 6.15 -26.99
C HIS A 189 10.32 4.86 -27.11
N LEU A 190 9.49 4.78 -28.16
CA LEU A 190 8.62 3.63 -28.40
C LEU A 190 9.41 2.35 -28.63
N ASP A 191 10.49 2.42 -29.42
CA ASP A 191 11.34 1.26 -29.70
C ASP A 191 11.97 0.70 -28.42
N ALA A 192 12.41 1.58 -27.52
CA ALA A 192 12.93 1.17 -26.22
C ALA A 192 11.85 0.52 -25.34
N PHE A 193 10.60 1.00 -25.41
CA PHE A 193 9.49 0.37 -24.68
C PHE A 193 9.23 -1.04 -25.19
N ILE A 194 9.19 -1.22 -26.51
CA ILE A 194 9.00 -2.51 -27.19
C ILE A 194 10.13 -3.46 -26.80
N GLU A 195 11.38 -3.04 -26.97
CA GLU A 195 12.56 -3.84 -26.63
C GLU A 195 12.56 -4.28 -25.17
N LEU A 196 12.21 -3.39 -24.23
CA LEU A 196 12.07 -3.76 -22.82
C LEU A 196 10.95 -4.78 -22.59
N CYS A 197 9.81 -4.67 -23.28
CA CYS A 197 8.75 -5.66 -23.15
C CYS A 197 9.18 -7.04 -23.66
N GLU A 198 9.96 -7.07 -24.74
CA GLU A 198 10.43 -8.31 -25.34
C GLU A 198 11.58 -8.95 -24.54
N ILE A 199 12.50 -8.17 -23.98
CA ILE A 199 13.54 -8.68 -23.05
C ILE A 199 12.90 -9.35 -21.83
N HIS A 200 11.78 -8.82 -21.34
CA HIS A 200 11.10 -9.28 -20.13
C HIS A 200 9.82 -10.07 -20.42
N GLU A 201 9.69 -10.68 -21.60
CA GLU A 201 8.46 -11.34 -22.05
C GLU A 201 7.98 -12.45 -21.09
N THR A 202 8.89 -13.21 -20.47
CA THR A 202 8.54 -14.29 -19.54
C THR A 202 7.94 -13.81 -18.22
N HIS A 203 8.32 -12.61 -17.78
CA HIS A 203 7.96 -12.02 -16.48
C HIS A 203 7.59 -10.54 -16.63
N LEU A 204 6.71 -10.28 -17.59
CA LEU A 204 6.30 -8.92 -17.94
C LEU A 204 5.39 -8.34 -16.86
N PRO A 205 5.65 -7.11 -16.37
CA PRO A 205 4.78 -6.53 -15.36
C PRO A 205 3.42 -6.20 -15.94
N ASN A 206 2.41 -6.15 -15.07
CA ASN A 206 1.07 -5.71 -15.46
C ASN A 206 1.09 -4.20 -15.76
N ILE A 207 1.26 -3.86 -17.04
CA ILE A 207 1.28 -2.51 -17.58
C ILE A 207 -0.09 -2.25 -18.18
N SER A 208 -0.73 -1.14 -17.83
CA SER A 208 -1.97 -0.69 -18.48
C SER A 208 -1.72 0.63 -19.19
N LEU A 209 -2.04 0.67 -20.49
CA LEU A 209 -1.87 1.87 -21.31
C LEU A 209 -3.10 2.76 -21.22
N SER A 210 -2.86 4.07 -21.14
CA SER A 210 -3.92 5.07 -21.30
C SER A 210 -4.37 5.15 -22.76
N LYS A 211 -5.61 5.59 -23.01
CA LYS A 211 -6.16 5.75 -24.38
C LYS A 211 -5.19 6.44 -25.33
N THR A 212 -4.55 7.53 -24.90
CA THR A 212 -3.55 8.26 -25.70
C THR A 212 -2.29 7.44 -25.99
N CYS A 213 -1.79 6.66 -25.02
CA CYS A 213 -0.64 5.79 -25.26
C CYS A 213 -1.02 4.62 -26.18
N THR A 214 -2.22 4.06 -26.04
CA THR A 214 -2.77 3.02 -26.91
C THR A 214 -2.87 3.52 -28.35
N GLU A 215 -3.39 4.72 -28.58
CA GLU A 215 -3.44 5.32 -29.92
C GLU A 215 -2.05 5.46 -30.54
N ILE A 216 -1.06 5.97 -29.80
CA ILE A 216 0.32 6.08 -30.29
C ILE A 216 0.91 4.70 -30.63
N PHE A 217 0.71 3.71 -29.76
CA PHE A 217 1.17 2.35 -29.97
C PHE A 217 0.52 1.74 -31.23
N ARG A 218 -0.79 1.93 -31.41
CA ARG A 218 -1.52 1.49 -32.61
C ARG A 218 -1.01 2.16 -33.88
N THR A 219 -0.69 3.45 -33.85
CA THR A 219 -0.23 4.14 -35.07
C THR A 219 1.20 3.77 -35.45
N LYS A 220 2.09 3.51 -34.48
CA LYS A 220 3.54 3.41 -34.73
C LYS A 220 4.14 2.02 -34.49
N ALA A 221 3.47 1.15 -33.73
CA ALA A 221 3.97 -0.16 -33.34
C ALA A 221 2.94 -1.29 -33.59
N LEU A 222 1.99 -1.06 -34.50
CA LEU A 222 0.98 -2.06 -34.87
C LEU A 222 1.62 -3.39 -35.27
N GLN A 223 2.71 -3.33 -36.03
CA GLN A 223 3.42 -4.52 -36.49
C GLN A 223 3.87 -5.43 -35.33
N HIS A 224 4.37 -4.87 -34.23
CA HIS A 224 4.78 -5.66 -33.06
C HIS A 224 3.59 -6.36 -32.40
N LEU A 225 2.42 -5.72 -32.33
CA LEU A 225 1.19 -6.37 -31.87
C LEU A 225 0.76 -7.51 -32.79
N LEU A 226 0.86 -7.32 -34.12
CA LEU A 226 0.51 -8.34 -35.09
C LEU A 226 1.50 -9.53 -35.04
N GLU A 227 2.78 -9.28 -34.76
CA GLU A 227 3.82 -10.31 -34.66
C GLU A 227 3.75 -11.07 -33.33
N LYS A 228 3.66 -10.38 -32.19
CA LYS A 228 3.68 -10.95 -30.83
C LYS A 228 2.46 -10.51 -30.00
N PRO A 229 1.24 -10.96 -30.34
CA PRO A 229 0.04 -10.44 -29.68
C PRO A 229 -0.05 -10.81 -28.19
N LEU A 230 0.43 -11.99 -27.78
CA LEU A 230 0.41 -12.41 -26.37
C LEU A 230 1.18 -11.46 -25.45
N THR A 231 2.29 -10.88 -25.92
CA THR A 231 3.11 -9.93 -25.15
C THR A 231 2.36 -8.64 -24.85
N TYR A 232 1.57 -8.14 -25.82
CA TYR A 232 1.00 -6.78 -25.77
C TYR A 232 -0.50 -6.75 -25.45
N ILE A 233 -1.24 -7.84 -25.67
CA ILE A 233 -2.71 -7.88 -25.56
C ILE A 233 -3.21 -7.41 -24.19
N HIS A 234 -2.50 -7.79 -23.12
CA HIS A 234 -2.87 -7.46 -21.75
C HIS A 234 -2.61 -5.99 -21.38
N MET A 235 -1.83 -5.26 -22.18
CA MET A 235 -1.53 -3.84 -21.93
C MET A 235 -2.53 -2.90 -22.59
N LEU A 236 -3.18 -3.37 -23.64
CA LEU A 236 -4.04 -2.59 -24.50
C LEU A 236 -5.49 -2.79 -24.04
N PRO A 237 -6.29 -1.71 -23.89
CA PRO A 237 -7.72 -1.86 -23.68
C PRO A 237 -8.35 -2.63 -24.85
N LEU A 238 -8.90 -3.82 -24.59
CA LEU A 238 -9.43 -4.73 -25.63
C LEU A 238 -10.47 -4.05 -26.53
N GLY A 239 -11.35 -3.21 -25.95
CA GLY A 239 -12.33 -2.44 -26.72
C GLY A 239 -11.72 -1.44 -27.73
N GLN A 240 -10.43 -1.07 -27.59
CA GLN A 240 -9.73 -0.20 -28.54
C GLN A 240 -8.95 -0.95 -29.63
N ILE A 241 -8.91 -2.27 -29.59
CA ILE A 241 -8.23 -3.12 -30.60
C ILE A 241 -9.17 -4.16 -31.21
N ASN A 242 -10.47 -4.00 -30.98
CA ASN A 242 -11.49 -4.95 -31.42
C ASN A 242 -11.52 -5.09 -32.95
N ASP A 243 -11.23 -4.01 -33.68
CA ASP A 243 -11.12 -3.98 -35.13
C ASP A 243 -9.93 -4.79 -35.68
N LEU A 244 -8.95 -5.10 -34.84
CA LEU A 244 -7.78 -5.91 -35.18
C LEU A 244 -7.92 -7.37 -34.71
N MET A 245 -9.01 -7.69 -34.00
CA MET A 245 -9.14 -8.96 -33.27
C MET A 245 -9.05 -10.17 -34.20
N GLU A 246 -9.70 -10.12 -35.37
CA GLU A 246 -9.66 -11.20 -36.36
C GLU A 246 -8.24 -11.55 -36.83
N HIS A 247 -7.34 -10.56 -36.90
CA HIS A 247 -5.96 -10.76 -37.33
C HIS A 247 -5.05 -11.30 -36.22
N ILE A 248 -5.28 -10.89 -34.96
CA ILE A 248 -4.42 -11.26 -33.83
C ILE A 248 -4.88 -12.53 -33.12
N PHE A 249 -6.18 -12.81 -33.11
CA PHE A 249 -6.78 -13.91 -32.37
C PHE A 249 -6.19 -15.30 -32.68
N PRO A 250 -5.90 -15.65 -33.95
CA PRO A 250 -5.26 -16.93 -34.27
C PRO A 250 -3.89 -17.14 -33.59
N LYS A 251 -3.16 -16.05 -33.35
CA LYS A 251 -1.84 -16.05 -32.69
C LYS A 251 -1.93 -15.97 -31.16
N LEU A 252 -3.10 -15.66 -30.60
CA LEU A 252 -3.35 -15.73 -29.16
C LEU A 252 -3.62 -17.16 -28.68
N LEU A 253 -4.06 -18.04 -29.58
CA LEU A 253 -4.26 -19.45 -29.25
C LEU A 253 -2.90 -20.16 -29.02
N PRO A 254 -2.79 -21.13 -28.10
CA PRO A 254 -1.54 -21.85 -27.87
C PRO A 254 -1.14 -22.71 -29.07
N GLU A 255 0.13 -23.05 -29.20
CA GLU A 255 0.62 -23.93 -30.27
C GLU A 255 0.07 -25.36 -30.13
N LYS A 256 -0.03 -25.87 -28.90
CA LYS A 256 -0.54 -27.23 -28.65
C LYS A 256 -2.02 -27.20 -28.31
N MET A 257 -2.79 -28.03 -29.01
CA MET A 257 -4.22 -28.26 -28.74
C MET A 257 -4.48 -28.75 -27.30
N SER A 258 -3.54 -29.49 -26.69
CA SER A 258 -3.65 -29.93 -25.30
C SER A 258 -3.67 -28.78 -24.30
N SER A 259 -2.99 -27.67 -24.61
CA SER A 259 -2.86 -26.47 -23.78
C SER A 259 -3.96 -25.44 -24.03
N PHE A 260 -4.85 -25.67 -25.01
CA PHE A 260 -5.97 -24.78 -25.30
C PHE A 260 -6.99 -24.78 -24.17
N ASP A 261 -7.40 -23.58 -23.79
CA ASP A 261 -8.44 -23.28 -22.81
C ASP A 261 -9.51 -22.37 -23.43
N THR A 262 -10.75 -22.85 -23.45
CA THR A 262 -11.87 -22.17 -24.12
C THR A 262 -12.21 -20.84 -23.46
N ASP A 263 -12.24 -20.80 -22.12
CA ASP A 263 -12.70 -19.62 -21.39
C ASP A 263 -11.67 -18.48 -21.49
N SER A 264 -10.37 -18.80 -21.46
CA SER A 264 -9.30 -17.86 -21.75
C SER A 264 -9.40 -17.28 -23.17
N ALA A 265 -9.73 -18.12 -24.16
CA ALA A 265 -9.93 -17.66 -25.53
C ALA A 265 -11.15 -16.72 -25.63
N LEU A 266 -12.27 -17.07 -25.00
CA LEU A 266 -13.48 -16.23 -24.97
C LEU A 266 -13.24 -14.89 -24.27
N LYS A 267 -12.36 -14.84 -23.26
CA LYS A 267 -11.99 -13.61 -22.58
C LYS A 267 -11.31 -12.60 -23.50
N TYR A 268 -10.48 -13.05 -24.45
CA TYR A 268 -9.93 -12.13 -25.46
C TYR A 268 -11.00 -11.52 -26.37
N LEU A 269 -12.14 -12.22 -26.55
CA LEU A 269 -13.26 -11.80 -27.37
C LEU A 269 -14.36 -11.06 -26.59
N GLU A 270 -14.13 -10.67 -25.33
CA GLU A 270 -15.14 -10.06 -24.45
C GLU A 270 -15.78 -8.78 -25.02
N HIS A 271 -15.06 -8.04 -25.87
CA HIS A 271 -15.56 -6.83 -26.54
C HIS A 271 -15.92 -7.03 -28.03
N TYR A 272 -15.73 -8.24 -28.56
CA TYR A 272 -16.09 -8.58 -29.94
C TYR A 272 -17.61 -8.80 -30.07
N PRO A 273 -18.25 -8.54 -31.22
CA PRO A 273 -19.70 -8.70 -31.39
C PRO A 273 -20.19 -10.07 -30.95
N LEU A 274 -21.17 -10.12 -30.03
CA LEU A 274 -21.61 -11.35 -29.36
C LEU A 274 -22.01 -12.45 -30.36
N THR A 275 -22.70 -12.06 -31.43
CA THR A 275 -23.19 -12.95 -32.50
C THR A 275 -22.07 -13.58 -33.34
N GLU A 276 -20.87 -12.99 -33.35
CA GLU A 276 -19.75 -13.42 -34.19
C GLU A 276 -18.65 -14.16 -33.39
N ARG A 277 -18.70 -14.12 -32.05
CA ARG A 277 -17.66 -14.73 -31.19
C ARG A 277 -17.49 -16.22 -31.42
N TYR A 278 -18.60 -16.96 -31.47
CA TYR A 278 -18.56 -18.40 -31.68
C TYR A 278 -17.98 -18.74 -33.05
N ASP A 279 -18.45 -18.06 -34.10
CA ASP A 279 -17.97 -18.28 -35.46
C ASP A 279 -16.48 -18.00 -35.60
N LEU A 280 -15.98 -16.91 -35.03
CA LEU A 280 -14.56 -16.59 -35.04
C LEU A 280 -13.75 -17.63 -34.27
N LEU A 281 -14.20 -18.01 -33.07
CA LEU A 281 -13.53 -19.03 -32.25
C LEU A 281 -13.46 -20.37 -32.98
N ARG A 282 -14.59 -20.85 -33.49
CA ARG A 282 -14.72 -22.13 -34.18
C ARG A 282 -13.87 -22.17 -35.44
N LYS A 283 -13.97 -21.15 -36.31
CA LYS A 283 -13.16 -21.07 -37.54
C LYS A 283 -11.67 -21.05 -37.22
N THR A 284 -11.27 -20.26 -36.23
CA THR A 284 -9.86 -20.14 -35.82
C THR A 284 -9.33 -21.45 -35.24
N TYR A 285 -10.10 -22.09 -34.37
CA TYR A 285 -9.75 -23.39 -33.77
C TYR A 285 -9.56 -24.47 -34.84
N LYS A 286 -10.52 -24.57 -35.77
CA LYS A 286 -10.48 -25.52 -36.88
C LYS A 286 -9.28 -25.28 -37.78
N ASN A 287 -9.00 -24.03 -38.13
CA ASN A 287 -7.86 -23.68 -38.98
C ASN A 287 -6.51 -23.97 -38.29
N LYS A 288 -6.41 -23.77 -36.96
CA LYS A 288 -5.16 -23.95 -36.22
C LYS A 288 -4.84 -25.40 -35.87
N TYR A 289 -5.84 -26.17 -35.46
CA TYR A 289 -5.65 -27.53 -34.95
C TYR A 289 -6.17 -28.63 -35.88
N ASN A 290 -6.83 -28.26 -36.99
CA ASN A 290 -7.47 -29.19 -37.92
C ASN A 290 -8.46 -30.16 -37.24
N ALA A 291 -9.20 -29.64 -36.24
CA ALA A 291 -10.21 -30.37 -35.46
C ALA A 291 -11.43 -29.47 -35.23
N ASP A 292 -12.64 -30.05 -35.11
CA ASP A 292 -13.79 -29.25 -34.69
C ASP A 292 -13.67 -28.93 -33.18
N LEU A 293 -14.13 -27.73 -32.80
CA LEU A 293 -14.06 -27.24 -31.43
C LEU A 293 -14.90 -28.12 -30.50
N LEU A 294 -16.08 -28.54 -30.96
CA LEU A 294 -17.06 -29.28 -30.18
C LEU A 294 -16.74 -30.79 -30.06
N ASP A 295 -15.95 -31.35 -30.98
CA ASP A 295 -15.52 -32.77 -30.91
C ASP A 295 -14.75 -33.09 -29.61
N GLN A 296 -14.13 -32.08 -29.01
CA GLN A 296 -13.37 -32.22 -27.79
C GLN A 296 -14.22 -31.84 -26.59
N THR A 297 -14.64 -32.85 -25.83
CA THR A 297 -15.45 -32.64 -24.63
C THR A 297 -14.86 -31.63 -23.63
N LYS A 298 -13.53 -31.51 -23.53
CA LYS A 298 -12.88 -30.51 -22.66
C LYS A 298 -13.15 -29.06 -23.07
N ASN A 299 -13.43 -28.80 -24.35
CA ASN A 299 -13.65 -27.46 -24.88
C ASN A 299 -15.08 -26.96 -24.64
N VAL A 300 -16.05 -27.87 -24.46
CA VAL A 300 -17.44 -27.53 -24.18
C VAL A 300 -17.56 -27.05 -22.74
N THR A 301 -17.51 -25.73 -22.56
CA THR A 301 -17.64 -25.04 -21.27
C THR A 301 -18.99 -24.32 -21.15
N PRO A 302 -19.43 -23.99 -19.93
CA PRO A 302 -20.62 -23.17 -19.69
C PRO A 302 -20.64 -21.86 -20.46
N ALA A 303 -19.49 -21.20 -20.62
CA ALA A 303 -19.36 -19.95 -21.35
C ALA A 303 -19.55 -20.16 -22.87
N LEU A 304 -19.01 -21.24 -23.43
CA LEU A 304 -19.21 -21.58 -24.83
C LEU A 304 -20.66 -21.91 -25.14
N LEU A 305 -21.33 -22.72 -24.29
CA LEU A 305 -22.73 -23.12 -24.49
C LEU A 305 -23.68 -21.92 -24.58
N ARG A 306 -23.38 -20.79 -23.92
CA ARG A 306 -24.19 -19.56 -24.02
C ARG A 306 -24.11 -18.87 -25.39
N LEU A 307 -23.07 -19.19 -26.16
CA LEU A 307 -22.82 -18.60 -27.49
C LEU A 307 -23.27 -19.53 -28.64
N LEU A 308 -23.57 -20.79 -28.34
CA LEU A 308 -23.98 -21.77 -29.35
C LEU A 308 -25.43 -21.51 -29.81
N PRO A 309 -25.75 -21.83 -31.08
CA PRO A 309 -27.13 -21.97 -31.53
C PRO A 309 -27.91 -22.97 -30.65
N THR A 310 -29.21 -22.73 -30.47
CA THR A 310 -30.07 -23.53 -29.56
C THR A 310 -29.96 -25.04 -29.79
N GLU A 311 -29.98 -25.49 -31.04
CA GLU A 311 -29.89 -26.92 -31.37
C GLU A 311 -28.54 -27.53 -30.99
N GLU A 312 -27.43 -26.87 -31.33
CA GLU A 312 -26.08 -27.33 -30.98
C GLU A 312 -25.87 -27.31 -29.45
N ARG A 313 -26.33 -26.25 -28.78
CA ARG A 313 -26.28 -26.12 -27.32
C ARG A 313 -26.95 -27.29 -26.61
N ILE A 314 -28.19 -27.63 -27.01
CA ILE A 314 -28.97 -28.71 -26.40
C ILE A 314 -28.28 -30.06 -26.67
N LYS A 315 -27.81 -30.28 -27.90
CA LYS A 315 -27.08 -31.51 -28.27
C LYS A 315 -25.84 -31.70 -27.40
N GLU A 316 -24.99 -30.69 -27.28
CA GLU A 316 -23.75 -30.77 -26.50
C GLU A 316 -24.02 -30.90 -24.99
N ALA A 317 -25.07 -30.24 -24.48
CA ALA A 317 -25.50 -30.40 -23.09
C ALA A 317 -25.94 -31.85 -22.79
N ARG A 318 -26.67 -32.52 -23.69
CA ARG A 318 -27.05 -33.93 -23.54
C ARG A 318 -25.82 -34.85 -23.51
N ILE A 319 -24.87 -34.66 -24.43
CA ILE A 319 -23.62 -35.44 -24.47
C ILE A 319 -22.84 -35.31 -23.14
N LYS A 320 -22.77 -34.09 -22.58
CA LYS A 320 -22.13 -33.85 -21.28
C LYS A 320 -22.82 -34.58 -20.13
N ILE A 321 -24.14 -34.52 -20.07
CA ILE A 321 -24.93 -35.19 -19.03
C ILE A 321 -24.76 -36.71 -19.12
N GLU A 322 -24.82 -37.30 -20.32
CA GLU A 322 -24.60 -38.74 -20.52
C GLU A 322 -23.21 -39.18 -20.05
N LYS A 323 -22.18 -38.42 -20.40
CA LYS A 323 -20.80 -38.71 -20.00
C LYS A 323 -20.60 -38.62 -18.49
N GLU A 324 -21.14 -37.59 -17.83
CA GLU A 324 -21.07 -37.48 -16.36
C GLU A 324 -21.80 -38.63 -15.66
N ASN A 325 -22.94 -39.05 -16.20
CA ASN A 325 -23.67 -40.21 -15.67
C ASN A 325 -22.83 -41.49 -15.81
N LEU A 326 -22.18 -41.72 -16.95
CA LEU A 326 -21.30 -42.87 -17.17
C LEU A 326 -20.07 -42.85 -16.25
N GLU A 327 -19.46 -41.69 -16.03
CA GLU A 327 -18.30 -41.53 -15.14
C GLU A 327 -18.68 -41.75 -13.66
N LYS A 328 -19.89 -41.36 -13.24
CA LYS A 328 -20.43 -41.66 -11.89
C LYS A 328 -20.61 -43.16 -11.63
N PHE A 329 -20.89 -43.97 -12.67
CA PHE A 329 -20.98 -45.43 -12.53
C PHE A 329 -19.62 -46.13 -12.35
N HIS A 330 -18.49 -45.46 -12.64
CA HIS A 330 -17.16 -46.06 -12.57
C HIS A 330 -16.34 -45.69 -11.32
N PHE A 331 -16.81 -44.76 -10.48
CA PHE A 331 -16.14 -44.35 -9.24
C PHE A 331 -17.12 -44.35 -8.06
N GLU A 332 -17.37 -45.54 -7.48
CA GLU A 332 -18.19 -45.69 -6.25
C GLU A 332 -17.52 -45.14 -4.96
N SER A 333 -16.46 -44.33 -5.05
CA SER A 333 -15.77 -43.81 -3.86
C SER A 333 -15.20 -42.40 -4.00
N LYS A 334 -16.06 -41.41 -4.26
CA LYS A 334 -15.87 -40.06 -3.72
C LYS A 334 -17.16 -39.27 -3.85
N ILE A 335 -17.82 -39.06 -2.71
CA ILE A 335 -18.87 -38.04 -2.56
C ILE A 335 -18.18 -36.68 -2.72
N TYR A 336 -17.94 -36.25 -3.96
CA TYR A 336 -17.93 -34.83 -4.26
C TYR A 336 -19.39 -34.43 -4.22
N TYR A 337 -19.78 -33.71 -3.17
CA TYR A 337 -20.99 -32.91 -3.23
C TYR A 337 -20.84 -32.04 -4.48
N GLU A 338 -21.58 -32.37 -5.56
CA GLU A 338 -21.86 -31.40 -6.60
C GLU A 338 -22.38 -30.18 -5.86
N ASP A 339 -21.61 -29.11 -5.87
CA ASP A 339 -22.01 -27.87 -5.23
C ASP A 339 -23.23 -27.37 -6.02
N THR A 340 -24.42 -27.79 -5.59
CA THR A 340 -25.72 -27.46 -6.17
C THR A 340 -25.91 -25.95 -6.27
N THR A 341 -25.08 -25.17 -5.57
CA THR A 341 -25.05 -23.71 -5.61
C THR A 341 -24.40 -23.12 -6.86
N ASN A 342 -23.61 -23.88 -7.64
CA ASN A 342 -23.03 -23.40 -8.90
C ASN A 342 -23.91 -23.78 -10.11
N TYR A 343 -25.01 -23.04 -10.28
CA TYR A 343 -26.01 -23.26 -11.33
C TYR A 343 -25.45 -23.09 -12.77
N GLU A 344 -24.39 -22.31 -12.96
CA GLU A 344 -23.80 -22.07 -14.29
C GLU A 344 -23.09 -23.31 -14.83
N THR A 345 -22.56 -24.16 -13.96
CA THR A 345 -21.88 -25.41 -14.35
C THR A 345 -22.83 -26.58 -14.52
N ALA A 346 -24.11 -26.42 -14.17
CA ALA A 346 -25.10 -27.48 -14.29
C ALA A 346 -25.57 -27.61 -15.75
N TRP A 347 -25.13 -28.67 -16.44
CA TRP A 347 -25.43 -28.89 -17.86
C TRP A 347 -26.93 -28.98 -18.16
N ILE A 348 -27.73 -29.44 -17.20
CA ILE A 348 -29.20 -29.51 -17.32
C ILE A 348 -29.83 -28.15 -17.62
N CYS A 349 -29.21 -27.04 -17.18
CA CYS A 349 -29.71 -25.69 -17.42
C CYS A 349 -29.64 -25.25 -18.90
N TYR A 350 -28.89 -25.98 -19.72
CA TYR A 350 -28.66 -25.68 -21.13
C TYR A 350 -29.59 -26.46 -22.09
N LEU A 351 -30.41 -27.36 -21.53
CA LEU A 351 -31.48 -28.05 -22.25
C LEU A 351 -32.70 -27.13 -22.43
N ALA A 352 -33.69 -27.61 -23.19
CA ALA A 352 -34.97 -26.92 -23.35
C ALA A 352 -35.75 -26.87 -22.02
N THR A 353 -36.58 -25.85 -21.83
CA THR A 353 -37.32 -25.60 -20.57
C THR A 353 -38.30 -26.72 -20.24
N ASP A 354 -38.94 -27.31 -21.24
CA ASP A 354 -39.88 -28.43 -21.14
C ASP A 354 -39.22 -29.75 -20.73
N GLU A 355 -37.93 -29.92 -20.97
CA GLU A 355 -37.13 -31.07 -20.54
C GLU A 355 -36.48 -30.82 -19.16
N ALA A 356 -35.80 -29.69 -19.00
CA ALA A 356 -34.99 -29.39 -17.83
C ALA A 356 -35.82 -29.12 -16.56
N ILE A 357 -36.87 -28.28 -16.67
CA ILE A 357 -37.63 -27.84 -15.49
C ILE A 357 -38.34 -29.03 -14.81
N PRO A 358 -39.03 -29.95 -15.52
CA PRO A 358 -39.61 -31.12 -14.89
C PRO A 358 -38.58 -32.01 -14.18
N ALA A 359 -37.41 -32.24 -14.80
CA ALA A 359 -36.33 -33.03 -14.21
C ALA A 359 -35.75 -32.36 -12.95
N ILE A 360 -35.59 -31.04 -12.94
CA ILE A 360 -35.13 -30.29 -11.76
C ILE A 360 -36.19 -30.35 -10.65
N LYS A 361 -37.50 -30.22 -10.98
CA LYS A 361 -38.59 -30.37 -10.00
C LYS A 361 -38.59 -31.75 -9.35
N GLU A 362 -38.33 -32.82 -10.12
CA GLU A 362 -38.22 -34.17 -9.56
C GLU A 362 -37.05 -34.28 -8.57
N LYS A 363 -35.90 -33.65 -8.87
CA LYS A 363 -34.76 -33.59 -7.94
C LYS A 363 -35.13 -32.83 -6.67
N ILE A 364 -35.79 -31.67 -6.77
CA ILE A 364 -36.25 -30.87 -5.62
C ILE A 364 -37.14 -31.71 -4.70
N ASN A 365 -38.06 -32.50 -5.26
CA ASN A 365 -38.96 -33.36 -4.47
C ASN A 365 -38.22 -34.46 -3.69
N LYS A 366 -37.01 -34.83 -4.10
CA LYS A 366 -36.16 -35.84 -3.43
C LYS A 366 -35.12 -35.19 -2.48
N SER A 367 -34.98 -33.87 -2.46
CA SER A 367 -33.96 -33.16 -1.69
C SER A 367 -34.41 -32.84 -0.25
N SER A 368 -33.72 -33.41 0.73
CA SER A 368 -33.97 -33.14 2.16
C SER A 368 -33.37 -31.82 2.65
N TYR A 369 -32.25 -31.37 2.07
CA TYR A 369 -31.52 -30.18 2.53
C TYR A 369 -31.98 -28.90 1.81
N GLU A 370 -32.10 -27.80 2.57
CA GLU A 370 -32.52 -26.49 2.02
C GLU A 370 -31.51 -25.93 1.01
N THR A 371 -30.23 -26.21 1.18
CA THR A 371 -29.15 -25.76 0.28
C THR A 371 -29.30 -26.36 -1.11
N ASP A 372 -29.62 -27.66 -1.18
CA ASP A 372 -29.83 -28.36 -2.44
C ASP A 372 -31.08 -27.84 -3.15
N ARG A 373 -32.18 -27.63 -2.40
CA ARG A 373 -33.40 -27.05 -2.95
C ARG A 373 -33.15 -25.66 -3.51
N ALA A 374 -32.44 -24.79 -2.78
CA ALA A 374 -32.09 -23.45 -3.25
C ALA A 374 -31.25 -23.50 -4.54
N GLY A 375 -30.23 -24.36 -4.58
CA GLY A 375 -29.39 -24.57 -5.77
C GLY A 375 -30.20 -25.00 -6.99
N LEU A 376 -31.11 -25.96 -6.82
CA LEU A 376 -32.00 -26.43 -7.89
C LEU A 376 -33.01 -25.35 -8.33
N ILE A 377 -33.53 -24.52 -7.42
CA ILE A 377 -34.37 -23.37 -7.78
C ILE A 377 -33.59 -22.36 -8.61
N CYS A 378 -32.34 -22.07 -8.25
CA CYS A 378 -31.46 -21.22 -9.05
C CYS A 378 -31.23 -21.80 -10.45
N GLN A 379 -31.05 -23.11 -10.57
CA GLN A 379 -30.94 -23.81 -11.86
C GLN A 379 -32.21 -23.64 -12.71
N MET A 380 -33.42 -23.72 -12.13
CA MET A 380 -34.66 -23.46 -12.88
C MET A 380 -34.71 -22.03 -13.45
N ILE A 381 -34.38 -21.02 -12.62
CA ILE A 381 -34.38 -19.60 -13.05
C ILE A 381 -33.33 -19.38 -14.15
N TYR A 382 -32.15 -19.97 -14.00
CA TYR A 382 -31.08 -19.88 -14.98
C TYR A 382 -31.44 -20.61 -16.29
N THR A 383 -32.12 -21.76 -16.23
CA THR A 383 -32.65 -22.46 -17.41
C THR A 383 -33.61 -21.58 -18.20
N CYS A 384 -34.52 -20.88 -17.52
CA CYS A 384 -35.43 -19.94 -18.16
C CYS A 384 -34.66 -18.80 -18.86
N LYS A 385 -33.57 -18.32 -18.24
CA LYS A 385 -32.74 -17.25 -18.81
C LYS A 385 -32.03 -17.70 -20.08
N ILE A 386 -31.42 -18.88 -20.06
CA ILE A 386 -30.67 -19.44 -21.18
C ILE A 386 -31.58 -19.72 -22.38
N ASN A 387 -32.84 -20.08 -22.15
CA ASN A 387 -33.83 -20.31 -23.20
C ASN A 387 -34.65 -19.06 -23.57
N GLU A 388 -34.40 -17.92 -22.91
CA GLU A 388 -35.18 -16.68 -23.09
C GLU A 388 -36.71 -16.87 -22.89
N ASP A 389 -37.10 -17.78 -22.00
CA ASP A 389 -38.49 -18.20 -21.80
C ASP A 389 -39.10 -17.57 -20.53
N PHE A 390 -39.75 -16.42 -20.72
CA PHE A 390 -40.42 -15.68 -19.63
C PHE A 390 -41.67 -16.40 -19.09
N GLN A 391 -42.33 -17.23 -19.90
CA GLN A 391 -43.50 -17.98 -19.43
C GLN A 391 -43.05 -19.11 -18.50
N ALA A 392 -41.99 -19.83 -18.83
CA ALA A 392 -41.38 -20.80 -17.92
C ALA A 392 -40.82 -20.14 -16.64
N LEU A 393 -40.32 -18.91 -16.72
CA LEU A 393 -39.92 -18.14 -15.53
C LEU A 393 -41.12 -17.85 -14.62
N PHE A 394 -42.24 -17.40 -15.20
CA PHE A 394 -43.49 -17.20 -14.46
C PHE A 394 -43.94 -18.49 -13.77
N ASP A 395 -43.96 -19.61 -14.48
CA ASP A 395 -44.37 -20.91 -13.96
C ASP A 395 -43.40 -21.44 -12.88
N THR A 396 -42.11 -21.11 -12.99
CA THR A 396 -41.08 -21.41 -11.99
C THR A 396 -41.30 -20.62 -10.70
N LEU A 397 -41.56 -19.31 -10.80
CA LEU A 397 -41.84 -18.48 -9.63
C LEU A 397 -43.20 -18.85 -8.98
N MET A 398 -44.20 -19.20 -9.79
CA MET A 398 -45.48 -19.73 -9.28
C MET A 398 -45.29 -21.05 -8.54
N TYR A 399 -44.46 -21.95 -9.07
CA TYR A 399 -44.08 -23.18 -8.39
C TYR A 399 -43.41 -22.89 -7.04
N PHE A 400 -42.46 -21.95 -7.00
CA PHE A 400 -41.81 -21.50 -5.77
C PHE A 400 -42.83 -20.96 -4.76
N LEU A 401 -43.71 -20.05 -5.17
CA LEU A 401 -44.76 -19.49 -4.30
C LEU A 401 -45.67 -20.57 -3.70
N ASN A 402 -46.05 -21.57 -4.51
CA ASN A 402 -46.99 -22.61 -4.09
C ASN A 402 -46.36 -23.71 -3.22
N ARG A 403 -45.14 -24.13 -3.53
CA ARG A 403 -44.48 -25.27 -2.86
C ARG A 403 -43.44 -24.88 -1.82
N HIS A 404 -42.81 -23.72 -1.98
CA HIS A 404 -41.64 -23.29 -1.22
C HIS A 404 -41.90 -22.01 -0.40
N ARG A 405 -43.18 -21.65 -0.19
CA ARG A 405 -43.59 -20.49 0.63
C ARG A 405 -43.08 -20.51 2.08
N ASN A 406 -42.72 -21.70 2.58
CA ASN A 406 -42.28 -21.94 3.96
C ASN A 406 -40.78 -22.23 4.09
N GLU A 407 -39.99 -22.01 3.04
CA GLU A 407 -38.53 -22.08 3.14
C GLU A 407 -37.96 -20.95 4.01
N SER A 408 -36.69 -21.08 4.41
CA SER A 408 -35.97 -20.08 5.19
C SER A 408 -35.66 -18.81 4.38
N ASN A 409 -35.47 -17.67 5.04
CA ASN A 409 -35.13 -16.40 4.38
C ASN A 409 -33.87 -16.49 3.50
N TRP A 410 -32.93 -17.39 3.84
CA TRP A 410 -31.74 -17.64 3.05
C TRP A 410 -32.07 -18.16 1.64
N VAL A 411 -33.06 -19.07 1.51
CA VAL A 411 -33.52 -19.58 0.21
C VAL A 411 -34.14 -18.45 -0.62
N PHE A 412 -34.97 -17.59 0.00
CA PHE A 412 -35.52 -16.41 -0.68
C PHE A 412 -34.42 -15.46 -1.16
N GLN A 413 -33.43 -15.17 -0.30
CA GLN A 413 -32.31 -14.31 -0.66
C GLN A 413 -31.52 -14.87 -1.83
N LYS A 414 -31.24 -16.18 -1.85
CA LYS A 414 -30.56 -16.83 -2.97
C LYS A 414 -31.36 -16.73 -4.26
N MET A 415 -32.65 -17.05 -4.22
CA MET A 415 -33.54 -16.96 -5.37
C MET A 415 -33.62 -15.55 -5.96
N PHE A 416 -33.78 -14.52 -5.12
CA PHE A 416 -33.82 -13.14 -5.62
C PHE A 416 -32.46 -12.62 -6.09
N SER A 417 -31.37 -13.03 -5.43
CA SER A 417 -30.02 -12.66 -5.86
C SER A 417 -29.75 -13.14 -7.30
N ILE A 418 -30.17 -14.37 -7.63
CA ILE A 418 -29.99 -14.89 -8.99
C ILE A 418 -30.92 -14.21 -9.99
N LEU A 419 -32.16 -13.91 -9.59
CA LEU A 419 -33.12 -13.22 -10.44
C LEU A 419 -32.60 -11.83 -10.86
N LEU A 420 -32.06 -11.07 -9.91
CA LEU A 420 -31.49 -9.74 -10.14
C LEU A 420 -30.15 -9.78 -10.90
N GLN A 421 -29.38 -10.87 -10.77
CA GLN A 421 -28.16 -11.07 -11.53
C GLN A 421 -28.44 -11.36 -13.02
N LEU A 422 -29.51 -12.11 -13.31
CA LEU A 422 -29.82 -12.57 -14.67
C LEU A 422 -30.77 -11.66 -15.44
N TYR A 423 -31.62 -10.92 -14.75
CA TYR A 423 -32.66 -10.09 -15.34
C TYR A 423 -32.58 -8.66 -14.83
N ASP A 424 -32.81 -7.71 -15.74
CA ASP A 424 -33.13 -6.35 -15.32
C ASP A 424 -34.62 -6.27 -14.96
N VAL A 425 -34.92 -6.67 -13.73
CA VAL A 425 -36.29 -6.87 -13.22
C VAL A 425 -37.17 -5.64 -13.44
N ALA A 426 -36.63 -4.42 -13.32
CA ALA A 426 -37.40 -3.19 -13.50
C ALA A 426 -37.77 -2.89 -14.96
N PHE A 427 -37.04 -3.44 -15.94
CA PHE A 427 -37.24 -3.16 -17.36
C PHE A 427 -37.80 -4.33 -18.16
N GLN A 428 -37.43 -5.56 -17.80
CA GLN A 428 -37.77 -6.77 -18.56
C GLN A 428 -39.08 -7.41 -18.10
N PHE A 429 -39.50 -7.20 -16.84
CA PHE A 429 -40.72 -7.85 -16.34
C PHE A 429 -41.96 -7.07 -16.77
N ASP A 430 -43.02 -7.82 -17.09
CA ASP A 430 -44.36 -7.27 -17.26
C ASP A 430 -45.07 -7.14 -15.90
N GLU A 431 -46.30 -6.62 -15.92
CA GLU A 431 -47.09 -6.42 -14.69
C GLU A 431 -47.42 -7.74 -13.98
N LYS A 432 -47.66 -8.81 -14.74
CA LYS A 432 -48.03 -10.12 -14.20
C LYS A 432 -46.87 -10.75 -13.43
N LEU A 433 -45.68 -10.78 -14.03
CA LEU A 433 -44.47 -11.32 -13.42
C LEU A 433 -43.99 -10.44 -12.25
N MET A 434 -44.12 -9.12 -12.37
CA MET A 434 -43.79 -8.19 -11.29
C MET A 434 -44.73 -8.34 -10.08
N SER A 435 -46.04 -8.53 -10.32
CA SER A 435 -47.00 -8.78 -9.24
C SER A 435 -46.65 -10.06 -8.46
N LEU A 436 -46.32 -11.13 -9.18
CA LEU A 436 -45.87 -12.38 -8.56
C LEU A 436 -44.56 -12.21 -7.78
N THR A 437 -43.59 -11.49 -8.35
CA THR A 437 -42.32 -11.16 -7.69
C THR A 437 -42.55 -10.42 -6.37
N TRP A 438 -43.46 -9.43 -6.39
CA TRP A 438 -43.89 -8.71 -5.19
C TRP A 438 -44.54 -9.62 -4.15
N GLU A 439 -45.47 -10.49 -4.55
CA GLU A 439 -46.13 -11.44 -3.65
C GLU A 439 -45.13 -12.37 -2.95
N ILE A 440 -44.10 -12.82 -3.69
CA ILE A 440 -43.03 -13.65 -3.12
C ILE A 440 -42.14 -12.83 -2.16
N ALA A 441 -41.72 -11.63 -2.58
CA ALA A 441 -40.82 -10.78 -1.81
C ALA A 441 -41.43 -10.29 -0.49
N ARG A 442 -42.76 -10.18 -0.41
CA ARG A 442 -43.47 -9.76 0.81
C ARG A 442 -43.51 -10.85 1.89
N ILE A 443 -43.30 -12.13 1.55
CA ILE A 443 -43.42 -13.24 2.51
C ILE A 443 -42.39 -13.16 3.65
N PRO A 444 -41.08 -13.01 3.39
CA PRO A 444 -40.07 -12.87 4.46
C PRO A 444 -40.36 -11.67 5.37
N TYR A 445 -40.80 -10.55 4.78
CA TYR A 445 -41.16 -9.37 5.55
C TYR A 445 -42.35 -9.61 6.48
N ILE A 446 -43.41 -10.27 5.99
CA ILE A 446 -44.58 -10.59 6.84
C ILE A 446 -44.23 -11.56 7.96
N LYS A 447 -43.34 -12.53 7.69
CA LYS A 447 -43.00 -13.57 8.67
C LYS A 447 -42.04 -13.07 9.75
N GLU A 448 -41.03 -12.30 9.37
CA GLU A 448 -39.87 -12.00 10.23
C GLU A 448 -39.38 -10.54 10.11
N GLU A 449 -40.16 -9.65 9.50
CA GLU A 449 -39.78 -8.27 9.19
C GLU A 449 -38.48 -8.15 8.36
N TYR A 450 -38.09 -9.24 7.69
CA TYR A 450 -36.88 -9.31 6.89
C TYR A 450 -37.07 -8.66 5.51
N ILE A 451 -36.23 -7.67 5.19
CA ILE A 451 -36.27 -6.93 3.92
C ILE A 451 -35.17 -7.43 2.98
N LEU A 452 -35.59 -7.82 1.78
CA LEU A 452 -34.70 -8.16 0.68
C LEU A 452 -34.38 -6.89 -0.13
N TYR A 453 -33.43 -6.08 0.34
CA TYR A 453 -33.21 -4.72 -0.15
C TYR A 453 -33.17 -4.58 -1.69
N ASP A 454 -32.35 -5.38 -2.37
CA ASP A 454 -32.12 -5.22 -3.81
C ASP A 454 -33.39 -5.50 -4.65
N ILE A 455 -34.21 -6.47 -4.25
CA ILE A 455 -35.46 -6.77 -5.00
C ILE A 455 -36.53 -5.73 -4.71
N PHE A 456 -36.61 -5.25 -3.47
CA PHE A 456 -37.52 -4.17 -3.12
C PHE A 456 -37.16 -2.87 -3.86
N GLU A 457 -35.87 -2.56 -3.98
CA GLU A 457 -35.37 -1.45 -4.79
C GLU A 457 -35.77 -1.60 -6.27
N ALA A 458 -35.61 -2.80 -6.86
CA ALA A 458 -36.05 -3.07 -8.24
C ALA A 458 -37.58 -2.93 -8.42
N ILE A 459 -38.38 -3.36 -7.44
CA ILE A 459 -39.84 -3.19 -7.44
C ILE A 459 -40.23 -1.72 -7.34
N ILE A 460 -39.55 -0.93 -6.49
CA ILE A 460 -39.75 0.53 -6.40
C ILE A 460 -39.45 1.18 -7.75
N HIS A 461 -38.34 0.79 -8.40
CA HIS A 461 -37.98 1.32 -9.71
C HIS A 461 -39.07 1.04 -10.76
N PHE A 462 -39.57 -0.21 -10.80
CA PHE A 462 -40.67 -0.58 -11.67
C PHE A 462 -41.92 0.26 -11.39
N ARG A 463 -42.33 0.40 -10.12
CA ARG A 463 -43.52 1.18 -9.76
C ARG A 463 -43.38 2.65 -10.13
N LEU A 464 -42.20 3.24 -9.93
CA LEU A 464 -41.91 4.62 -10.34
C LEU A 464 -42.00 4.80 -11.86
N LYS A 465 -41.46 3.87 -12.64
CA LYS A 465 -41.56 3.89 -14.12
C LYS A 465 -43.00 3.89 -14.61
N PHE A 466 -43.90 3.20 -13.92
CA PHE A 466 -45.33 3.08 -14.27
C PHE A 466 -46.26 3.95 -13.40
N ASN A 467 -45.73 4.95 -12.68
CA ASN A 467 -46.51 5.86 -11.82
C ASN A 467 -47.43 5.16 -10.79
N LYS A 468 -47.00 4.04 -10.22
CA LYS A 468 -47.73 3.30 -9.17
C LYS A 468 -47.28 3.73 -7.76
N PRO A 469 -48.12 3.57 -6.72
CA PRO A 469 -47.79 3.96 -5.35
C PRO A 469 -46.59 3.20 -4.76
N ILE A 470 -45.66 3.93 -4.13
CA ILE A 470 -44.46 3.38 -3.47
C ILE A 470 -44.42 3.58 -1.95
N VAL A 471 -45.41 4.28 -1.37
CA VAL A 471 -45.42 4.69 0.04
C VAL A 471 -45.26 3.49 0.99
N GLU A 472 -45.99 2.40 0.76
CA GLU A 472 -45.88 1.16 1.56
C GLU A 472 -44.46 0.60 1.54
N LEU A 473 -43.78 0.62 0.39
CA LEU A 473 -42.42 0.09 0.24
C LEU A 473 -41.41 0.98 0.96
N LEU A 474 -41.53 2.30 0.80
CA LEU A 474 -40.62 3.25 1.46
C LEU A 474 -40.75 3.21 2.99
N ASP A 475 -41.97 3.04 3.53
CA ASP A 475 -42.19 2.87 4.97
C ASP A 475 -41.36 1.71 5.55
N MET A 476 -41.17 0.64 4.78
CA MET A 476 -40.35 -0.50 5.18
C MET A 476 -38.85 -0.14 5.25
N PHE A 477 -38.34 0.65 4.31
CA PHE A 477 -36.94 1.12 4.32
C PHE A 477 -36.64 2.09 5.47
N ILE A 478 -37.60 2.92 5.85
CA ILE A 478 -37.46 3.84 7.00
C ILE A 478 -37.19 3.05 8.28
N LYS A 479 -37.93 1.97 8.52
CA LYS A 479 -37.75 1.10 9.71
C LYS A 479 -36.36 0.47 9.81
N GLN A 480 -35.63 0.40 8.70
CA GLN A 480 -34.26 -0.11 8.62
C GLN A 480 -33.21 0.99 8.47
N ASN A 481 -33.58 2.27 8.59
CA ASN A 481 -32.67 3.41 8.49
C ASN A 481 -31.96 3.56 7.12
N ILE A 482 -32.65 3.23 6.02
CA ILE A 482 -32.08 3.28 4.66
C ILE A 482 -32.84 4.28 3.78
N PHE A 483 -32.13 5.27 3.23
CA PHE A 483 -32.76 6.34 2.43
C PHE A 483 -32.17 6.52 1.02
N ASN A 484 -30.89 6.27 0.81
CA ASN A 484 -30.24 6.40 -0.50
C ASN A 484 -30.43 5.14 -1.36
N ILE A 485 -31.68 4.91 -1.78
CA ILE A 485 -32.07 3.86 -2.73
C ILE A 485 -32.08 4.43 -4.16
N LEU A 486 -31.96 3.55 -5.17
CA LEU A 486 -31.95 3.90 -6.59
C LEU A 486 -30.85 4.87 -6.98
N GLN A 487 -29.66 4.74 -6.38
CA GLN A 487 -28.53 5.65 -6.62
C GLN A 487 -28.07 5.70 -8.09
N LYS A 488 -28.35 4.64 -8.86
CA LYS A 488 -28.10 4.57 -10.31
C LYS A 488 -29.06 5.46 -11.12
N TYR A 489 -30.20 5.83 -10.53
CA TYR A 489 -31.27 6.61 -11.16
C TYR A 489 -31.59 7.86 -10.31
N PRO A 490 -30.75 8.91 -10.37
CA PRO A 490 -30.85 10.06 -9.47
C PRO A 490 -32.19 10.80 -9.48
N VAL A 491 -32.94 10.75 -10.59
CA VAL A 491 -34.29 11.32 -10.67
C VAL A 491 -35.26 10.54 -9.79
N HIS A 492 -35.20 9.21 -9.83
CA HIS A 492 -36.02 8.32 -9.02
C HIS A 492 -35.56 8.30 -7.55
N GLU A 493 -34.25 8.32 -7.28
CA GLU A 493 -33.73 8.50 -5.92
C GLU A 493 -34.26 9.79 -5.30
N ARG A 494 -34.23 10.91 -6.05
CA ARG A 494 -34.79 12.18 -5.57
C ARG A 494 -36.26 12.04 -5.21
N GLN A 495 -37.07 11.42 -6.07
CA GLN A 495 -38.49 11.19 -5.80
C GLN A 495 -38.72 10.34 -4.53
N CYS A 496 -37.87 9.34 -4.30
CA CYS A 496 -37.89 8.55 -3.05
C CYS A 496 -37.55 9.41 -1.84
N LEU A 497 -36.49 10.23 -1.89
CA LEU A 497 -36.10 11.14 -0.80
C LEU A 497 -37.19 12.16 -0.46
N LEU A 498 -37.91 12.69 -1.45
CA LEU A 498 -39.07 13.55 -1.20
C LEU A 498 -40.19 12.80 -0.48
N THR A 499 -40.50 11.59 -0.95
CA THR A 499 -41.57 10.77 -0.35
C THR A 499 -41.19 10.29 1.05
N PHE A 500 -39.91 10.00 1.31
CA PHE A 500 -39.40 9.72 2.65
C PHE A 500 -39.64 10.90 3.59
N ALA A 501 -39.41 12.14 3.16
CA ALA A 501 -39.66 13.32 3.99
C ALA A 501 -41.12 13.40 4.43
N ASP A 502 -42.07 13.12 3.52
CA ASP A 502 -43.50 13.12 3.83
C ASP A 502 -43.86 12.01 4.84
N ILE A 503 -43.37 10.78 4.64
CA ILE A 503 -43.64 9.66 5.56
C ILE A 503 -43.03 9.90 6.95
N ILE A 504 -41.80 10.40 7.01
CA ILE A 504 -41.11 10.69 8.27
C ILE A 504 -41.86 11.76 9.05
N LYS A 505 -42.30 12.84 8.38
CA LYS A 505 -43.11 13.89 9.00
C LYS A 505 -44.37 13.34 9.66
N ASP A 506 -45.06 12.41 8.98
CA ASP A 506 -46.35 11.91 9.43
C ASP A 506 -46.25 10.82 10.52
N LYS A 507 -45.18 10.01 10.52
CA LYS A 507 -45.07 8.82 11.39
C LYS A 507 -43.87 8.81 12.35
N TYR A 508 -42.78 9.51 12.03
CA TYR A 508 -41.48 9.34 12.68
C TYR A 508 -40.83 10.67 13.11
N SER A 509 -41.62 11.74 13.23
CA SER A 509 -41.14 13.10 13.47
C SER A 509 -40.32 13.28 14.77
N ASN A 510 -40.38 12.32 15.68
CA ASN A 510 -39.74 12.38 16.99
C ASN A 510 -38.49 11.47 17.09
N ASP A 511 -38.16 10.71 16.05
CA ASP A 511 -37.01 9.80 16.05
C ASP A 511 -35.71 10.54 15.63
N LYS A 512 -34.91 10.88 16.64
CA LYS A 512 -33.71 11.72 16.50
C LYS A 512 -32.64 11.08 15.61
N ASP A 513 -32.37 9.80 15.82
CA ASP A 513 -31.28 9.09 15.13
C ASP A 513 -31.64 8.88 13.65
N LEU A 514 -32.89 8.52 13.38
CA LEU A 514 -33.45 8.38 12.04
C LEU A 514 -33.35 9.70 11.26
N LEU A 515 -33.72 10.82 11.88
CA LEU A 515 -33.70 12.14 11.23
C LEU A 515 -32.27 12.59 10.88
N CYS A 516 -31.30 12.30 11.76
CA CYS A 516 -29.89 12.60 11.50
C CYS A 516 -29.34 11.80 10.31
N GLN A 517 -29.72 10.52 10.20
CA GLN A 517 -29.36 9.67 9.08
C GLN A 517 -30.04 10.14 7.79
N PHE A 518 -31.31 10.52 7.85
CA PHE A 518 -32.04 11.06 6.70
C PHE A 518 -31.38 12.33 6.14
N VAL A 519 -31.00 13.27 7.02
CA VAL A 519 -30.26 14.48 6.62
C VAL A 519 -28.93 14.12 5.98
N THR A 520 -28.19 13.18 6.56
CA THR A 520 -26.92 12.70 5.98
C THR A 520 -27.12 12.16 4.57
N SER A 521 -28.18 11.37 4.36
CA SER A 521 -28.54 10.82 3.06
C SER A 521 -28.93 11.86 2.01
N ILE A 522 -29.62 12.94 2.41
CA ILE A 522 -29.94 14.06 1.51
C ILE A 522 -28.66 14.70 0.95
N TYR A 523 -27.68 14.98 1.81
CA TYR A 523 -26.46 15.67 1.36
C TYR A 523 -25.47 14.76 0.66
N ASP A 524 -25.45 13.48 1.01
CA ASP A 524 -24.72 12.46 0.25
C ASP A 524 -25.25 12.37 -1.19
N PHE A 525 -26.57 12.35 -1.37
CA PHE A 525 -27.23 12.43 -2.68
C PHE A 525 -26.83 13.69 -3.46
N ASN A 526 -26.93 14.87 -2.84
CA ASN A 526 -26.60 16.15 -3.48
C ASN A 526 -25.13 16.19 -3.95
N GLU A 527 -24.19 15.69 -3.14
CA GLU A 527 -22.78 15.62 -3.50
C GLU A 527 -22.50 14.63 -4.62
N ARG A 528 -23.13 13.44 -4.60
CA ARG A 528 -23.02 12.47 -5.70
C ARG A 528 -23.47 13.10 -7.01
N CYS A 529 -24.63 13.76 -7.03
CA CYS A 529 -25.15 14.43 -8.22
C CYS A 529 -24.22 15.55 -8.72
N LYS A 530 -23.67 16.36 -7.79
CA LYS A 530 -22.74 17.44 -8.12
C LYS A 530 -21.43 16.92 -8.71
N LYS A 531 -20.83 15.88 -8.13
CA LYS A 531 -19.60 15.24 -8.63
C LYS A 531 -19.82 14.64 -10.02
N SER A 532 -20.99 14.04 -10.25
CA SER A 532 -21.39 13.45 -11.52
C SER A 532 -21.93 14.46 -12.54
N ARG A 533 -21.98 15.76 -12.21
CA ARG A 533 -22.49 16.85 -13.08
C ARG A 533 -23.91 16.63 -13.59
N ILE A 534 -24.77 16.01 -12.77
CA ILE A 534 -26.15 15.72 -13.12
C ILE A 534 -27.01 16.94 -12.78
N ASN A 535 -27.79 17.43 -13.75
CA ASN A 535 -28.64 18.62 -13.59
C ASN A 535 -29.95 18.26 -12.87
N ILE A 536 -29.91 18.13 -11.55
CA ILE A 536 -31.08 17.87 -10.70
C ILE A 536 -31.14 18.90 -9.57
N LYS A 537 -32.36 19.38 -9.26
CA LYS A 537 -32.60 20.33 -8.15
C LYS A 537 -32.19 19.69 -6.83
N GLN A 538 -31.23 20.32 -6.16
CA GLN A 538 -30.77 19.91 -4.83
C GLN A 538 -31.92 19.96 -3.82
N ILE A 539 -31.89 19.03 -2.87
CA ILE A 539 -32.81 19.02 -1.72
C ILE A 539 -32.12 19.76 -0.58
N ARG A 540 -32.78 20.74 0.02
CA ARG A 540 -32.26 21.54 1.14
C ARG A 540 -33.06 21.29 2.41
N ILE A 541 -32.46 21.53 3.57
CA ILE A 541 -33.18 21.42 4.85
C ILE A 541 -34.27 22.50 4.91
N THR A 542 -33.95 23.70 4.41
CA THR A 542 -34.87 24.84 4.31
C THR A 542 -36.09 24.60 3.39
N ASP A 543 -36.08 23.54 2.57
CA ASP A 543 -37.27 23.10 1.83
C ASP A 543 -38.32 22.46 2.77
N TYR A 544 -37.95 22.10 4.01
CA TYR A 544 -38.79 21.40 4.99
C TYR A 544 -38.78 22.09 6.37
N PRO A 545 -39.69 23.06 6.62
CA PRO A 545 -39.71 23.83 7.87
C PRO A 545 -39.81 22.99 9.15
N TRP A 546 -40.51 21.85 9.09
CA TRP A 546 -40.64 20.93 10.23
C TRP A 546 -39.29 20.30 10.61
N LEU A 547 -38.48 19.94 9.62
CA LEU A 547 -37.16 19.34 9.80
C LEU A 547 -36.15 20.40 10.25
N GLU A 548 -36.26 21.60 9.68
CA GLU A 548 -35.45 22.76 10.07
C GLU A 548 -35.64 23.10 11.55
N ASN A 549 -36.89 23.23 12.01
CA ASN A 549 -37.21 23.55 13.40
C ASN A 549 -36.72 22.46 14.36
N PHE A 550 -36.94 21.19 14.03
CA PHE A 550 -36.48 20.06 14.84
C PHE A 550 -34.95 20.05 15.02
N LEU A 551 -34.20 20.19 13.91
CA LEU A 551 -32.74 20.22 13.95
C LEU A 551 -32.22 21.45 14.72
N PHE A 552 -32.89 22.60 14.59
CA PHE A 552 -32.54 23.79 15.35
C PHE A 552 -32.67 23.53 16.87
N GLU A 553 -33.80 23.01 17.32
CA GLU A 553 -34.04 22.70 18.75
C GLU A 553 -33.02 21.69 19.30
N GLU A 554 -32.75 20.60 18.56
CA GLU A 554 -31.84 19.54 19.02
C GLU A 554 -30.37 19.97 19.02
N LEU A 555 -29.91 20.64 17.96
CA LEU A 555 -28.49 21.00 17.84
C LEU A 555 -28.07 22.17 18.74
N THR A 556 -29.05 22.99 19.18
CA THR A 556 -28.84 24.09 20.12
C THR A 556 -28.99 23.67 21.59
N SER A 557 -29.84 22.68 21.89
CA SER A 557 -30.08 22.20 23.26
C SER A 557 -29.10 21.12 23.75
N CYS A 558 -28.53 20.30 22.86
CA CYS A 558 -27.72 19.14 23.25
C CYS A 558 -26.20 19.37 23.15
N ARG A 559 -25.45 19.10 24.24
CA ARG A 559 -23.98 19.23 24.30
C ARG A 559 -23.20 18.02 23.76
N GLN A 560 -23.86 16.90 23.46
CA GLN A 560 -23.21 15.66 23.03
C GLN A 560 -23.77 15.11 21.71
N SER A 561 -22.85 14.84 20.76
CA SER A 561 -22.94 13.82 19.71
C SER A 561 -23.76 14.02 18.42
N TYR A 562 -23.86 15.24 17.87
CA TYR A 562 -24.30 15.44 16.47
C TYR A 562 -23.24 16.15 15.61
N CYS A 563 -21.98 15.71 15.73
CA CYS A 563 -20.87 16.29 14.96
C CYS A 563 -21.13 16.19 13.45
N ASP A 564 -21.71 15.09 12.98
CA ASP A 564 -21.88 14.84 11.55
C ASP A 564 -22.89 15.80 10.90
N VAL A 565 -24.04 16.06 11.54
CA VAL A 565 -25.03 17.02 11.02
C VAL A 565 -24.52 18.46 11.11
N LYS A 566 -23.78 18.82 12.18
CA LYS A 566 -23.14 20.14 12.28
C LYS A 566 -22.10 20.36 11.19
N ASP A 567 -21.28 19.35 10.90
CA ASP A 567 -20.29 19.38 9.82
C ASP A 567 -20.96 19.45 8.44
N ILE A 568 -22.08 18.75 8.23
CA ILE A 568 -22.91 18.81 7.01
C ILE A 568 -23.45 20.22 6.79
N LEU A 569 -24.10 20.81 7.81
CA LEU A 569 -24.62 22.17 7.75
C LEU A 569 -23.50 23.17 7.45
N GLN A 570 -22.38 23.09 8.17
CA GLN A 570 -21.24 23.97 7.95
C GLN A 570 -20.71 23.89 6.51
N LYS A 571 -20.71 22.69 5.92
CA LYS A 571 -20.17 22.45 4.58
C LYS A 571 -21.13 22.84 3.45
N TYR A 572 -22.42 22.54 3.59
CA TYR A 572 -23.38 22.63 2.49
C TYR A 572 -24.44 23.73 2.63
N GLU A 573 -24.80 24.10 3.87
CA GLU A 573 -25.71 25.21 4.17
C GLU A 573 -25.08 26.19 5.17
N PRO A 574 -23.97 26.87 4.78
CA PRO A 574 -23.19 27.70 5.69
C PRO A 574 -23.98 28.91 6.23
N GLU A 575 -24.92 29.45 5.45
CA GLU A 575 -25.79 30.55 5.88
C GLU A 575 -26.70 30.10 7.03
N LEU A 576 -27.34 28.94 6.89
CA LEU A 576 -28.17 28.34 7.94
C LEU A 576 -27.32 28.00 9.17
N TYR A 577 -26.16 27.37 8.97
CA TYR A 577 -25.22 27.07 10.05
C TYR A 577 -24.80 28.32 10.83
N HIS A 578 -24.46 29.41 10.15
CA HIS A 578 -24.06 30.65 10.81
C HIS A 578 -25.22 31.34 11.53
N SER A 579 -26.45 31.18 11.04
CA SER A 579 -27.66 31.67 11.72
C SER A 579 -27.91 30.92 13.03
N TRP A 580 -27.68 29.59 13.05
CA TRP A 580 -27.90 28.74 14.22
C TRP A 580 -26.75 28.79 15.22
N PHE A 581 -25.52 29.00 14.74
CA PHE A 581 -24.31 29.02 15.55
C PHE A 581 -23.52 30.32 15.34
N PRO A 582 -24.08 31.47 15.79
CA PRO A 582 -23.37 32.74 15.68
C PRO A 582 -22.02 32.66 16.41
N GLY A 583 -20.94 32.97 15.67
CA GLY A 583 -19.56 32.89 16.15
C GLY A 583 -18.93 31.49 16.09
N SER A 584 -19.38 30.59 15.21
CA SER A 584 -18.72 29.31 14.89
C SER A 584 -17.34 29.52 14.23
N ILE A 585 -16.36 28.66 14.51
CA ILE A 585 -15.04 28.72 13.87
C ILE A 585 -15.02 27.93 12.55
N VAL A 586 -14.15 28.33 11.61
CA VAL A 586 -13.90 27.52 10.40
C VAL A 586 -13.16 26.23 10.76
N ASN A 587 -13.34 25.18 9.95
CA ASN A 587 -12.74 23.88 10.21
C ASN A 587 -11.19 23.96 10.22
N ILE A 588 -10.59 23.68 11.38
CA ILE A 588 -9.14 23.74 11.56
C ILE A 588 -8.40 22.51 10.99
N LYS A 589 -9.11 21.38 10.79
CA LYS A 589 -8.57 20.13 10.26
C LYS A 589 -8.43 20.16 8.73
N SER A 590 -9.27 20.93 8.03
CA SER A 590 -9.28 21.05 6.56
C SER A 590 -8.18 21.98 6.01
N GLY A 591 -7.60 22.84 6.86
CA GLY A 591 -6.66 23.90 6.47
C GLY A 591 -7.32 25.23 6.11
N GLU A 592 -8.64 25.36 6.28
CA GLU A 592 -9.38 26.62 6.15
C GLU A 592 -8.94 27.65 7.17
N ALA A 593 -8.70 27.25 8.41
CA ALA A 593 -8.20 28.16 9.46
C ALA A 593 -6.86 28.81 9.07
N LEU A 594 -5.97 28.05 8.43
CA LEU A 594 -4.70 28.60 7.92
C LEU A 594 -4.92 29.58 6.75
N ARG A 595 -5.91 29.34 5.88
CA ARG A 595 -6.27 30.26 4.80
C ARG A 595 -6.88 31.54 5.36
N LEU A 596 -7.78 31.42 6.33
CA LEU A 596 -8.40 32.56 7.01
C LEU A 596 -7.35 33.40 7.74
N LEU A 597 -6.44 32.77 8.49
CA LEU A 597 -5.35 33.46 9.18
C LEU A 597 -4.52 34.35 8.25
N LYS A 598 -4.21 33.85 7.03
CA LYS A 598 -3.45 34.60 6.02
C LYS A 598 -4.25 35.72 5.34
N ARG A 599 -5.58 35.59 5.26
CA ARG A 599 -6.46 36.53 4.56
C ARG A 599 -6.94 37.64 5.48
N ASP A 600 -7.39 37.27 6.67
CA ASP A 600 -8.05 38.13 7.65
C ASP A 600 -7.87 37.53 9.05
N SER A 601 -6.78 37.92 9.72
CA SER A 601 -6.47 37.44 11.06
C SER A 601 -7.38 38.03 12.14
N GLN A 602 -8.07 39.15 11.86
CA GLN A 602 -8.93 39.82 12.84
C GLN A 602 -10.12 38.94 13.20
N LYS A 603 -10.74 38.29 12.20
CA LYS A 603 -11.82 37.32 12.41
C LYS A 603 -11.46 36.17 13.35
N ILE A 604 -10.20 35.78 13.40
CA ILE A 604 -9.72 34.76 14.34
C ILE A 604 -9.45 35.40 15.70
N LEU A 605 -8.90 36.62 15.72
CA LEU A 605 -8.60 37.35 16.95
C LEU A 605 -9.85 37.70 17.76
N ASP A 606 -10.98 37.95 17.10
CA ASP A 606 -12.25 38.30 17.74
C ASP A 606 -12.87 37.13 18.51
N ILE A 607 -12.66 35.89 18.04
CA ILE A 607 -13.20 34.64 18.63
C ILE A 607 -12.09 33.61 18.93
N TRP A 608 -10.93 34.12 19.35
CA TRP A 608 -9.70 33.34 19.48
C TRP A 608 -9.78 32.18 20.49
N GLU A 609 -10.61 32.29 21.52
CA GLU A 609 -10.82 31.27 22.56
C GLU A 609 -11.36 29.97 21.96
N LYS A 610 -12.38 30.06 21.09
CA LYS A 610 -12.95 28.90 20.39
C LYS A 610 -11.92 28.22 19.49
N TYR A 611 -11.06 29.01 18.83
CA TYR A 611 -9.97 28.46 18.03
C TYR A 611 -8.92 27.74 18.89
N LEU A 612 -8.62 28.27 20.09
CA LEU A 612 -7.68 27.64 21.01
C LEU A 612 -8.21 26.30 21.52
N ASP A 613 -9.47 26.25 21.96
CA ASP A 613 -10.08 25.01 22.47
C ASP A 613 -10.12 23.92 21.40
N ASN A 614 -10.48 24.28 20.16
CA ASN A 614 -10.46 23.31 19.08
C ASN A 614 -9.03 22.87 18.72
N CYS A 615 -8.04 23.76 18.83
CA CYS A 615 -6.63 23.40 18.66
C CYS A 615 -6.14 22.43 19.74
N ARG A 616 -6.55 22.62 21.00
CA ARG A 616 -6.20 21.73 22.13
C ARG A 616 -6.67 20.30 21.88
N GLU A 617 -7.91 20.12 21.44
CA GLU A 617 -8.51 18.82 21.16
C GLU A 617 -7.89 18.12 19.94
N ASN A 618 -7.37 18.89 18.98
CA ASN A 618 -6.98 18.38 17.66
C ASN A 618 -5.49 18.63 17.34
N CYS A 619 -4.64 18.85 18.35
CA CYS A 619 -3.23 19.19 18.15
C CYS A 619 -2.39 18.04 17.54
N ASN A 620 -2.90 16.80 17.54
CA ASN A 620 -2.28 15.66 16.85
C ASN A 620 -2.36 15.79 15.31
N TYR A 621 -3.30 16.55 14.76
CA TYR A 621 -3.45 16.75 13.31
C TYR A 621 -2.40 17.71 12.74
N VAL A 622 -1.71 17.28 11.67
CA VAL A 622 -0.64 18.08 11.01
C VAL A 622 -1.15 19.44 10.51
N LYS A 623 -2.41 19.54 10.07
CA LYS A 623 -3.00 20.80 9.57
C LYS A 623 -3.20 21.81 10.70
N VAL A 624 -3.64 21.35 11.87
CA VAL A 624 -3.76 22.16 13.09
C VAL A 624 -2.37 22.64 13.55
N GLN A 625 -1.39 21.74 13.62
CA GLN A 625 -0.01 22.11 13.97
C GLN A 625 0.57 23.17 13.03
N ARG A 626 0.27 23.09 11.72
CA ARG A 626 0.67 24.09 10.73
C ARG A 626 -0.03 25.43 10.95
N PHE A 627 -1.32 25.44 11.27
CA PHE A 627 -2.07 26.64 11.61
C PHE A 627 -1.45 27.36 12.81
N VAL A 628 -1.27 26.66 13.95
CA VAL A 628 -0.66 27.21 15.17
C VAL A 628 0.77 27.70 14.89
N ARG A 629 1.56 26.97 14.10
CA ARG A 629 2.92 27.39 13.75
C ARG A 629 2.96 28.69 12.93
N HIS A 630 2.01 28.90 12.03
CA HIS A 630 1.93 30.14 11.24
C HIS A 630 1.45 31.32 12.08
N MET A 631 0.68 31.08 13.15
CA MET A 631 0.21 32.11 14.08
C MET A 631 1.36 32.87 14.76
N ARG A 632 2.56 32.28 14.87
CA ARG A 632 3.78 32.93 15.41
C ARG A 632 4.13 34.28 14.76
N TRP A 633 3.66 34.53 13.53
CA TRP A 633 3.97 35.74 12.77
C TRP A 633 2.95 36.87 12.96
N TYR A 634 1.92 36.66 13.79
CA TYR A 634 0.87 37.63 14.09
C TYR A 634 1.12 38.26 15.46
N LYS A 635 0.67 39.50 15.67
CA LYS A 635 1.00 40.29 16.88
C LYS A 635 0.32 39.72 18.13
N ASP A 636 -1.02 39.76 18.18
CA ASP A 636 -1.76 39.52 19.43
C ASP A 636 -2.17 38.06 19.63
N LEU A 637 -2.51 37.35 18.54
CA LEU A 637 -2.95 35.95 18.58
C LEU A 637 -2.02 34.98 19.35
N PRO A 638 -0.71 34.90 19.06
CA PRO A 638 0.16 33.98 19.77
C PRO A 638 0.36 34.39 21.23
N ILE A 639 0.26 35.67 21.57
CA ILE A 639 0.35 36.17 22.95
C ILE A 639 -0.87 35.67 23.73
N LYS A 640 -2.08 35.89 23.22
CA LYS A 640 -3.33 35.41 23.84
C LYS A 640 -3.34 33.88 24.04
N PHE A 641 -2.93 33.13 23.02
CA PHE A 641 -2.81 31.66 23.12
C PHE A 641 -1.81 31.24 24.21
N VAL A 642 -0.64 31.88 24.28
CA VAL A 642 0.37 31.57 25.30
C VAL A 642 -0.11 31.94 26.70
N GLU A 643 -0.67 33.13 26.89
CA GLU A 643 -1.18 33.60 28.19
C GLU A 643 -2.31 32.72 28.71
N ASN A 644 -3.24 32.31 27.85
CA ASN A 644 -4.32 31.40 28.22
C ASN A 644 -3.81 29.99 28.55
N CYS A 645 -2.92 29.44 27.70
CA CYS A 645 -2.32 28.14 27.98
C CYS A 645 -1.46 28.12 29.25
N LEU A 646 -0.79 29.24 29.60
CA LEU A 646 0.00 29.37 30.83
C LEU A 646 -0.86 29.63 32.07
N SER A 647 -1.94 30.40 31.96
CA SER A 647 -2.88 30.61 33.09
C SER A 647 -3.64 29.33 33.44
N ASN A 648 -4.00 28.52 32.43
CA ASN A 648 -4.61 27.22 32.65
C ASN A 648 -3.60 26.09 32.94
N TYR A 649 -2.30 26.40 32.95
CA TYR A 649 -1.22 25.43 33.20
C TYR A 649 -1.19 24.94 34.66
N SER A 650 -1.75 25.69 35.62
CA SER A 650 -1.72 25.35 37.05
C SER A 650 -2.96 24.59 37.55
N ILE A 651 -3.99 24.40 36.73
CA ILE A 651 -5.33 24.00 37.21
C ILE A 651 -5.46 22.49 37.46
N ASN A 652 -5.19 21.64 36.47
CA ASN A 652 -5.19 20.17 36.64
C ASN A 652 -4.32 19.46 35.56
N THR A 653 -4.08 18.17 35.73
CA THR A 653 -3.19 17.35 34.87
C THR A 653 -3.73 17.20 33.44
N ASN A 654 -5.05 17.12 33.27
CA ASN A 654 -5.69 17.03 31.96
C ASN A 654 -5.52 18.33 31.14
N GLU A 655 -5.74 19.49 31.74
CA GLU A 655 -5.51 20.79 31.12
C GLU A 655 -4.03 21.01 30.79
N LYS A 656 -3.12 20.61 31.68
CA LYS A 656 -1.66 20.60 31.37
C LYS A 656 -1.36 19.79 30.11
N SER A 657 -1.91 18.58 30.01
CA SER A 657 -1.64 17.67 28.88
C SER A 657 -2.05 18.25 27.52
N LYS A 658 -3.16 18.98 27.46
CA LYS A 658 -3.70 19.62 26.24
C LYS A 658 -2.96 20.92 25.87
N ASN A 659 -2.46 21.65 26.86
CA ASN A 659 -1.82 22.96 26.67
C ASN A 659 -0.35 22.86 26.22
N ILE A 660 0.42 21.88 26.72
CA ILE A 660 1.86 21.77 26.44
C ILE A 660 2.18 21.62 24.94
N PRO A 661 1.45 20.83 24.13
CA PRO A 661 1.70 20.75 22.69
C PRO A 661 1.55 22.09 21.96
N ILE A 662 0.55 22.90 22.33
CA ILE A 662 0.33 24.24 21.76
C ILE A 662 1.48 25.17 22.16
N LEU A 663 1.84 25.17 23.46
CA LEU A 663 2.98 25.94 23.96
C LEU A 663 4.29 25.53 23.28
N ALA A 664 4.51 24.23 23.03
CA ALA A 664 5.68 23.73 22.31
C ALA A 664 5.73 24.24 20.86
N ILE A 665 4.57 24.43 20.22
CA ILE A 665 4.49 25.05 18.89
C ILE A 665 4.64 26.55 18.97
N LEU A 666 4.37 27.28 20.06
CA LEU A 666 4.43 28.75 20.06
C LEU A 666 5.73 29.31 20.68
N LEU A 667 6.28 28.63 21.67
CA LEU A 667 7.45 29.07 22.43
C LEU A 667 8.77 28.60 21.80
N HIS A 668 9.87 29.22 22.25
CA HIS A 668 11.23 28.81 21.90
C HIS A 668 11.62 27.53 22.64
N GLY A 669 12.46 26.70 22.01
CA GLY A 669 12.91 25.41 22.56
C GLY A 669 13.35 25.47 24.01
N ASP A 670 14.21 26.41 24.39
CA ASP A 670 14.70 26.55 25.77
C ASP A 670 13.59 26.85 26.78
N THR A 671 12.54 27.57 26.36
CA THR A 671 11.40 27.86 27.23
C THR A 671 10.54 26.61 27.40
N VAL A 672 10.34 25.86 26.31
CA VAL A 672 9.63 24.58 26.32
C VAL A 672 10.37 23.56 27.19
N THR A 673 11.70 23.49 27.11
CA THR A 673 12.55 22.65 27.97
C THR A 673 12.28 22.93 29.44
N LYS A 674 12.29 24.20 29.87
CA LYS A 674 12.01 24.59 31.26
C LYS A 674 10.59 24.25 31.72
N LEU A 675 9.63 24.20 30.80
CA LEU A 675 8.24 23.81 31.08
C LEU A 675 8.05 22.29 31.17
N ILE A 676 8.82 21.52 30.40
CA ILE A 676 8.67 20.06 30.31
C ILE A 676 9.53 19.33 31.33
N GLU A 677 10.72 19.84 31.66
CA GLU A 677 11.67 19.16 32.55
C GLU A 677 11.09 18.80 33.92
N PRO A 678 10.32 19.68 34.60
CA PRO A 678 9.69 19.32 35.88
C PRO A 678 8.58 18.26 35.77
N LEU A 679 8.11 17.96 34.56
CA LEU A 679 7.00 17.02 34.32
C LEU A 679 7.49 15.61 33.96
N ILE A 680 8.80 15.42 33.84
CA ILE A 680 9.38 14.12 33.51
C ILE A 680 9.35 13.25 34.77
N PRO A 681 8.78 12.03 34.70
CA PRO A 681 8.77 11.12 35.83
C PRO A 681 10.17 10.82 36.34
N THR A 682 10.30 10.75 37.67
CA THR A 682 11.53 10.29 38.34
C THR A 682 11.57 8.77 38.47
N GLU A 683 10.40 8.14 38.56
CA GLU A 683 10.24 6.70 38.68
C GLU A 683 10.37 6.01 37.32
N THR A 684 10.81 4.75 37.32
CA THR A 684 10.93 3.96 36.08
C THR A 684 9.67 3.15 35.73
N THR A 685 8.73 3.05 36.65
CA THR A 685 7.50 2.26 36.51
C THR A 685 6.28 3.13 36.80
N VAL A 686 5.14 2.80 36.20
CA VAL A 686 3.88 3.48 36.48
C VAL A 686 3.29 2.98 37.80
N ASP A 687 3.06 3.88 38.76
CA ASP A 687 2.32 3.55 39.98
C ASP A 687 0.83 3.48 39.66
N THR A 688 0.32 2.25 39.53
CA THR A 688 -1.08 1.97 39.21
C THR A 688 -2.04 2.22 40.39
N ASN A 689 -1.52 2.33 41.61
CA ASN A 689 -2.32 2.54 42.82
C ASN A 689 -2.48 4.02 43.17
N HIS A 690 -1.76 4.92 42.50
CA HIS A 690 -1.89 6.36 42.70
C HIS A 690 -3.30 6.83 42.24
N PRO A 691 -4.03 7.65 43.02
CA PRO A 691 -5.37 8.14 42.65
C PRO A 691 -5.42 8.79 41.26
N ASP A 692 -4.36 9.52 40.90
CA ASP A 692 -4.21 10.19 39.59
C ASP A 692 -3.37 9.40 38.56
N ALA A 693 -3.16 8.08 38.74
CA ALA A 693 -2.29 7.27 37.87
C ALA A 693 -2.60 7.43 36.37
N LYS A 694 -3.90 7.43 36.03
CA LYS A 694 -4.39 7.61 34.65
C LYS A 694 -4.03 8.98 34.09
N ASP A 695 -4.27 10.04 34.87
CA ASP A 695 -4.03 11.42 34.43
C ASP A 695 -2.53 11.71 34.33
N ASN A 696 -1.73 11.21 35.26
CA ASN A 696 -0.27 11.29 35.24
C ASN A 696 0.30 10.55 34.02
N TYR A 697 -0.17 9.34 33.73
CA TYR A 697 0.24 8.60 32.54
C TYR A 697 -0.20 9.31 31.24
N GLN A 698 -1.40 9.90 31.21
CA GLN A 698 -1.84 10.73 30.08
C GLN A 698 -0.91 11.92 29.87
N LEU A 699 -0.56 12.66 30.92
CA LEU A 699 0.40 13.76 30.81
C LEU A 699 1.73 13.30 30.19
N VAL A 700 2.27 12.18 30.67
CA VAL A 700 3.52 11.60 30.13
C VAL A 700 3.39 11.24 28.66
N ASN A 701 2.22 10.79 28.19
CA ASN A 701 1.99 10.52 26.76
C ASN A 701 2.01 11.77 25.87
N TYR A 702 1.68 12.95 26.40
CA TYR A 702 1.72 14.21 25.66
C TYR A 702 3.09 14.90 25.65
N LEU A 703 4.01 14.57 26.57
CA LEU A 703 5.37 15.14 26.58
C LEU A 703 6.14 14.78 25.30
N PRO A 704 6.17 13.51 24.83
CA PRO A 704 6.83 13.13 23.59
C PRO A 704 6.31 13.89 22.37
N LEU A 705 5.00 14.15 22.29
CA LEU A 705 4.44 14.96 21.20
C LEU A 705 5.00 16.39 21.24
N SER A 706 5.00 17.01 22.42
CA SER A 706 5.46 18.38 22.63
C SER A 706 6.95 18.55 22.31
N MET A 707 7.78 17.61 22.76
CA MET A 707 9.22 17.57 22.45
C MET A 707 9.47 17.51 20.93
N ARG A 708 8.68 16.74 20.16
CA ARG A 708 8.79 16.69 18.69
C ARG A 708 8.35 17.97 18.00
N LEU A 709 7.43 18.71 18.61
CA LEU A 709 6.87 19.95 18.04
C LEU A 709 7.72 21.18 18.32
N SER A 710 8.49 21.16 19.42
CA SER A 710 9.41 22.22 19.84
C SER A 710 10.38 22.63 18.72
N ASN A 711 10.74 23.90 18.62
CA ASN A 711 11.77 24.42 17.72
C ASN A 711 12.48 25.65 18.30
N PRO A 712 13.82 25.63 18.51
CA PRO A 712 14.76 24.50 18.35
C PRO A 712 14.35 23.23 19.10
N PRO A 713 14.88 22.04 18.75
CA PRO A 713 14.57 20.81 19.46
C PRO A 713 14.91 20.92 20.96
N VAL A 714 14.25 20.14 21.80
CA VAL A 714 14.65 20.01 23.21
C VAL A 714 15.97 19.23 23.31
N PRO A 715 16.79 19.45 24.36
CA PRO A 715 18.04 18.72 24.56
C PRO A 715 17.83 17.20 24.56
N LEU A 716 18.73 16.45 23.92
CA LEU A 716 18.58 14.99 23.84
C LEU A 716 18.69 14.30 25.21
N ASN A 717 19.46 14.88 26.13
CA ASN A 717 19.53 14.40 27.51
C ASN A 717 18.15 14.39 28.18
N LEU A 718 17.28 15.35 27.85
CA LEU A 718 15.92 15.42 28.38
C LEU A 718 15.05 14.27 27.85
N VAL A 719 15.18 13.96 26.56
CA VAL A 719 14.47 12.83 25.93
C VAL A 719 14.97 11.50 26.50
N ALA A 720 16.28 11.38 26.76
CA ALA A 720 16.89 10.19 27.33
C ALA A 720 16.36 9.86 28.74
N LYS A 721 15.94 10.86 29.53
CA LYS A 721 15.28 10.64 30.83
C LYS A 721 13.96 9.86 30.70
N LEU A 722 13.29 9.91 29.54
CA LEU A 722 12.08 9.13 29.25
C LEU A 722 12.37 7.73 28.68
N CYS A 723 13.64 7.44 28.34
CA CYS A 723 14.05 6.15 27.76
C CYS A 723 14.35 5.10 28.83
N VAL A 724 13.49 4.98 29.85
CA VAL A 724 13.62 4.05 30.98
C VAL A 724 12.28 3.38 31.30
N GLY A 725 12.37 2.12 31.75
CA GLY A 725 11.24 1.31 32.20
C GLY A 725 9.99 1.39 31.31
N ASP A 726 8.83 1.64 31.90
CA ASP A 726 7.52 1.59 31.23
C ASP A 726 7.32 2.71 30.20
N TYR A 727 8.12 3.79 30.30
CA TYR A 727 8.01 4.97 29.45
C TYR A 727 8.81 4.87 28.14
N LEU A 728 9.70 3.88 28.04
CA LEU A 728 10.60 3.73 26.88
C LEU A 728 9.83 3.70 25.56
N SER A 729 8.76 2.91 25.48
CA SER A 729 7.95 2.71 24.27
C SER A 729 7.36 4.03 23.74
N VAL A 730 6.94 4.91 24.65
CA VAL A 730 6.38 6.24 24.33
C VAL A 730 7.47 7.21 23.86
N ALA A 731 8.69 7.09 24.39
CA ALA A 731 9.82 7.96 24.09
C ALA A 731 10.49 7.66 22.73
N LEU A 732 10.45 6.42 22.23
CA LEU A 732 11.24 5.99 21.05
C LEU A 732 11.04 6.86 19.80
N LYS A 733 9.77 7.17 19.49
CA LYS A 733 9.44 8.00 18.32
C LYS A 733 10.00 9.42 18.46
N THR A 734 10.03 9.92 19.69
CA THR A 734 10.57 11.25 20.00
C THR A 734 12.08 11.25 19.99
N LEU A 735 12.74 10.22 20.53
CA LEU A 735 14.19 10.04 20.46
C LEU A 735 14.68 10.14 19.00
N ILE A 736 14.14 9.32 18.10
CA ILE A 736 14.54 9.35 16.68
C ILE A 736 14.22 10.71 16.03
N ASN A 737 13.05 11.30 16.30
CA ASN A 737 12.66 12.56 15.69
C ASN A 737 13.56 13.73 16.11
N VAL A 738 13.85 13.84 17.40
CA VAL A 738 14.71 14.88 17.97
C VAL A 738 16.15 14.65 17.50
N SER A 739 16.68 13.43 17.55
CA SER A 739 18.03 13.13 17.07
C SER A 739 18.26 13.49 15.59
N ARG A 740 17.24 13.36 14.73
CA ARG A 740 17.37 13.79 13.32
C ARG A 740 17.49 15.31 13.14
N ARG A 741 17.13 16.09 14.16
CA ARG A 741 17.10 17.56 14.17
C ARG A 741 18.20 18.17 15.03
N THR A 742 18.81 17.38 15.90
CA THR A 742 19.95 17.75 16.74
C THR A 742 21.26 17.55 15.96
N CYS A 743 22.28 18.34 16.27
CA CYS A 743 23.60 18.22 15.66
C CYS A 743 24.25 16.84 15.93
N VAL A 744 25.02 16.34 14.97
CA VAL A 744 25.62 14.98 15.03
C VAL A 744 26.44 14.74 16.30
N PRO A 745 27.31 15.66 16.78
CA PRO A 745 28.13 15.41 17.97
C PRO A 745 27.30 15.14 19.23
N GLU A 746 26.20 15.89 19.42
CA GLU A 746 25.30 15.69 20.56
C GLU A 746 24.53 14.35 20.44
N VAL A 747 24.15 13.95 19.22
CA VAL A 747 23.52 12.64 18.99
C VAL A 747 24.47 11.50 19.31
N ILE A 748 25.74 11.59 18.88
CA ILE A 748 26.77 10.59 19.19
C ILE A 748 27.00 10.51 20.70
N SER A 749 27.18 11.65 21.38
CA SER A 749 27.34 11.69 22.84
C SER A 749 26.14 11.06 23.57
N THR A 750 24.92 11.34 23.09
CA THR A 750 23.70 10.74 23.65
C THR A 750 23.67 9.24 23.40
N ALA A 751 23.98 8.78 22.19
CA ALA A 751 24.00 7.37 21.85
C ALA A 751 24.98 6.58 22.73
N GLN A 752 26.16 7.13 22.99
CA GLN A 752 27.14 6.56 23.93
C GLN A 752 26.59 6.47 25.36
N LYS A 753 25.87 7.50 25.85
CA LYS A 753 25.20 7.42 27.17
C LYS A 753 24.15 6.32 27.22
N LEU A 754 23.36 6.14 26.15
CA LEU A 754 22.35 5.07 26.07
C LEU A 754 23.00 3.67 26.11
N MET A 755 24.24 3.51 25.66
CA MET A 755 24.97 2.25 25.73
C MET A 755 25.28 1.80 27.16
N ASN A 756 25.28 2.73 28.13
CA ASN A 756 25.50 2.42 29.55
C ASN A 756 24.20 2.18 30.32
N MET A 757 23.04 2.16 29.64
CA MET A 757 21.71 1.98 30.26
C MET A 757 21.22 0.52 30.19
N ARG A 758 19.98 0.28 30.61
CA ARG A 758 19.34 -1.04 30.53
C ARG A 758 19.31 -1.58 29.08
N VAL A 759 19.28 -2.91 28.96
CA VAL A 759 19.31 -3.70 27.70
C VAL A 759 18.47 -3.10 26.56
N SER A 760 17.20 -2.79 26.82
CA SER A 760 16.27 -2.27 25.81
C SER A 760 16.70 -0.91 25.27
N THR A 761 17.27 -0.05 26.11
CA THR A 761 17.75 1.28 25.75
C THR A 761 19.07 1.24 24.98
N ARG A 762 19.99 0.32 25.33
CA ARG A 762 21.27 0.11 24.61
C ARG A 762 21.06 -0.15 23.11
N LYS A 763 20.04 -0.96 22.78
CA LYS A 763 19.64 -1.23 21.37
C LYS A 763 19.35 0.05 20.58
N HIS A 764 18.82 1.08 21.23
CA HIS A 764 18.55 2.36 20.58
C HIS A 764 19.80 3.25 20.45
N GLY A 765 20.79 3.12 21.34
CA GLY A 765 22.11 3.73 21.16
C GLY A 765 22.77 3.26 19.86
N ILE A 766 22.78 1.95 19.60
CA ILE A 766 23.31 1.36 18.36
C ILE A 766 22.58 1.92 17.12
N ARG A 767 21.25 1.97 17.16
CA ARG A 767 20.43 2.51 16.06
C ARG A 767 20.68 3.99 15.80
N LEU A 768 20.96 4.78 16.85
CA LEU A 768 21.31 6.19 16.70
C LEU A 768 22.71 6.36 16.09
N MET A 769 23.71 5.58 16.53
CA MET A 769 25.04 5.60 15.92
C MET A 769 24.98 5.28 14.44
N TYR A 770 24.26 4.21 14.06
CA TYR A 770 24.04 3.83 12.67
C TYR A 770 23.36 4.95 11.84
N LEU A 771 22.52 5.77 12.47
CA LEU A 771 21.77 6.82 11.80
C LEU A 771 22.62 8.05 11.44
N VAL A 772 23.61 8.41 12.26
CA VAL A 772 24.29 9.72 12.16
C VAL A 772 25.79 9.65 11.90
N ALA A 773 26.47 8.62 12.41
CA ALA A 773 27.92 8.51 12.37
C ALA A 773 28.45 8.37 10.94
N SER A 774 29.68 8.84 10.71
CA SER A 774 30.41 8.50 9.47
C SER A 774 30.72 7.01 9.40
N MET A 775 31.03 6.51 8.21
CA MET A 775 31.41 5.10 7.98
C MET A 775 32.55 4.66 8.91
N ARG A 776 33.57 5.51 9.08
CA ARG A 776 34.73 5.23 9.94
C ARG A 776 34.37 5.19 11.42
N GLU A 777 33.62 6.18 11.91
CA GLU A 777 33.17 6.23 13.31
C GLU A 777 32.24 5.07 13.63
N LEU A 778 31.33 4.73 12.72
CA LEU A 778 30.40 3.62 12.88
C LEU A 778 31.14 2.28 12.94
N LYS A 779 32.10 2.05 12.04
CA LYS A 779 32.94 0.84 12.05
C LYS A 779 33.66 0.69 13.40
N SER A 780 34.35 1.74 13.85
CA SER A 780 35.07 1.72 15.12
C SER A 780 34.13 1.47 16.31
N PHE A 781 32.97 2.15 16.33
CA PHE A 781 31.96 1.95 17.36
C PHE A 781 31.44 0.51 17.39
N LEU A 782 31.05 -0.06 16.25
CA LEU A 782 30.52 -1.42 16.17
C LEU A 782 31.55 -2.46 16.57
N GLN A 783 32.80 -2.31 16.13
CA GLN A 783 33.90 -3.21 16.48
C GLN A 783 34.15 -3.22 18.00
N ASN A 784 34.29 -2.04 18.61
CA ASN A 784 34.55 -1.91 20.05
C ASN A 784 33.36 -2.40 20.89
N THR A 785 32.13 -2.13 20.43
CA THR A 785 30.93 -2.55 21.16
C THR A 785 30.74 -4.06 21.09
N TRP A 786 30.99 -4.70 19.94
CA TRP A 786 30.91 -6.15 19.81
C TRP A 786 31.91 -6.87 20.73
N ALA A 787 33.13 -6.35 20.83
CA ALA A 787 34.17 -6.92 21.68
C ALA A 787 33.85 -6.87 23.19
N THR A 788 32.97 -5.97 23.62
CA THR A 788 32.68 -5.72 25.04
C THR A 788 31.27 -6.13 25.46
N GLU A 789 30.32 -6.22 24.53
CA GLU A 789 28.93 -6.55 24.81
C GLU A 789 28.72 -8.07 24.97
N THR A 790 28.11 -8.46 26.08
CA THR A 790 27.82 -9.86 26.41
C THR A 790 26.33 -10.20 26.33
N HIS A 791 25.43 -9.22 26.37
CA HIS A 791 24.00 -9.50 26.40
C HIS A 791 23.46 -9.93 25.03
N HIS A 792 23.03 -11.19 24.90
CA HIS A 792 22.52 -11.80 23.65
C HIS A 792 21.58 -10.90 22.84
N SER A 793 20.55 -10.31 23.47
CA SER A 793 19.58 -9.50 22.73
C SER A 793 20.13 -8.16 22.21
N VAL A 794 21.22 -7.65 22.78
CA VAL A 794 21.94 -6.46 22.28
C VAL A 794 22.91 -6.89 21.19
N ARG A 795 23.63 -8.00 21.37
CA ARG A 795 24.48 -8.63 20.35
C ARG A 795 23.70 -8.93 19.07
N GLN A 796 22.46 -9.39 19.18
CA GLN A 796 21.57 -9.55 18.01
C GLN A 796 21.35 -8.24 17.24
N VAL A 797 21.11 -7.13 17.94
CA VAL A 797 20.95 -5.81 17.27
C VAL A 797 22.28 -5.35 16.67
N LEU A 798 23.42 -5.60 17.33
CA LEU A 798 24.75 -5.29 16.81
C LEU A 798 25.03 -6.09 15.53
N PHE A 799 24.85 -7.40 15.57
CA PHE A 799 25.07 -8.28 14.42
C PHE A 799 24.23 -7.87 13.22
N ASN A 800 22.93 -7.64 13.42
CA ASN A 800 22.04 -7.11 12.39
C ASN A 800 22.51 -5.77 11.82
N THR A 801 23.07 -4.89 12.66
CA THR A 801 23.59 -3.59 12.24
C THR A 801 24.88 -3.74 11.44
N ILE A 802 25.80 -4.63 11.86
CA ILE A 802 27.05 -4.94 11.16
C ILE A 802 26.78 -5.62 9.81
N GLN A 803 25.84 -6.56 9.77
CA GLN A 803 25.40 -7.20 8.53
C GLN A 803 24.84 -6.16 7.55
N LYS A 804 23.93 -5.29 8.00
CA LYS A 804 23.43 -4.17 7.18
C LYS A 804 24.52 -3.23 6.72
N PHE A 805 25.52 -2.98 7.56
CA PHE A 805 26.65 -2.12 7.23
C PHE A 805 27.50 -2.70 6.10
N PHE A 806 27.77 -4.02 6.12
CA PHE A 806 28.41 -4.72 5.00
C PHE A 806 27.54 -4.69 3.74
N LEU A 807 26.26 -5.06 3.83
CA LEU A 807 25.37 -5.13 2.66
C LEU A 807 25.18 -3.78 1.96
N MET A 808 25.20 -2.66 2.71
CA MET A 808 25.06 -1.32 2.12
C MET A 808 26.35 -0.76 1.51
N ASN A 809 27.51 -1.28 1.91
CA ASN A 809 28.80 -0.83 1.39
C ASN A 809 29.80 -2.00 1.39
N PRO A 810 29.65 -2.98 0.48
CA PRO A 810 30.51 -4.15 0.45
C PRO A 810 31.94 -3.74 0.03
N ASN A 811 32.88 -3.87 0.95
CA ASN A 811 34.29 -3.61 0.70
C ASN A 811 35.16 -4.39 1.71
N PRO A 812 36.49 -4.45 1.54
CA PRO A 812 37.35 -5.23 2.44
C PRO A 812 37.23 -4.84 3.92
N GLU A 813 36.96 -3.57 4.21
CA GLU A 813 36.84 -3.07 5.57
C GLU A 813 35.55 -3.52 6.26
N THR A 814 34.41 -3.39 5.60
CA THR A 814 33.11 -3.80 6.13
C THR A 814 32.99 -5.32 6.18
N TRP A 815 33.56 -6.01 5.19
CA TRP A 815 33.71 -7.47 5.19
C TRP A 815 34.54 -7.95 6.37
N SER A 816 35.70 -7.33 6.63
CA SER A 816 36.56 -7.70 7.75
C SER A 816 35.82 -7.60 9.09
N LEU A 817 35.05 -6.52 9.30
CA LEU A 817 34.24 -6.36 10.51
C LEU A 817 33.19 -7.49 10.63
N TYR A 818 32.44 -7.77 9.55
CA TYR A 818 31.44 -8.84 9.55
C TYR A 818 32.06 -10.23 9.79
N TYR A 819 33.20 -10.51 9.14
CA TYR A 819 33.95 -11.74 9.26
C TYR A 819 34.41 -11.98 10.71
N GLN A 820 35.08 -11.00 11.32
CA GLN A 820 35.56 -11.12 12.70
C GLN A 820 34.42 -11.25 13.70
N THR A 821 33.33 -10.49 13.50
CA THR A 821 32.12 -10.57 14.33
C THR A 821 31.53 -11.98 14.30
N THR A 822 31.40 -12.55 13.10
CA THR A 822 30.80 -13.89 12.91
C THR A 822 31.67 -15.01 13.48
N LEU A 823 33.00 -14.90 13.38
CA LEU A 823 33.91 -15.89 13.96
C LEU A 823 33.97 -15.87 15.49
N THR A 824 33.62 -14.75 16.11
CA THR A 824 33.66 -14.54 17.57
C THR A 824 32.29 -14.69 18.22
N MET A 825 31.32 -15.28 17.51
CA MET A 825 30.06 -15.73 18.09
C MET A 825 30.30 -16.83 19.13
N ASN A 826 29.47 -16.85 20.17
CA ASN A 826 29.46 -17.89 21.20
C ASN A 826 28.08 -18.59 21.23
N LEU A 827 27.88 -19.55 22.15
CA LEU A 827 26.62 -20.30 22.24
C LEU A 827 25.38 -19.42 22.48
N ASP A 828 25.50 -18.27 23.16
CA ASP A 828 24.37 -17.35 23.36
C ASP A 828 23.95 -16.63 22.06
N ASP A 829 24.82 -16.66 21.05
CA ASP A 829 24.60 -16.07 19.72
C ASP A 829 24.04 -17.09 18.71
N GLU A 830 23.76 -18.34 19.10
CA GLU A 830 23.34 -19.41 18.18
C GLU A 830 22.18 -18.99 17.27
N ALA A 831 21.20 -18.27 17.83
CA ALA A 831 20.04 -17.79 17.08
C ALA A 831 20.39 -16.87 15.89
N LEU A 832 21.56 -16.23 15.89
CA LEU A 832 22.04 -15.38 14.80
C LEU A 832 22.34 -16.16 13.51
N LEU A 833 22.63 -17.47 13.62
CA LEU A 833 22.78 -18.34 12.45
C LEU A 833 21.48 -18.43 11.63
N SER A 834 20.32 -18.28 12.27
CA SER A 834 19.02 -18.21 11.58
C SER A 834 18.86 -16.91 10.78
N GLU A 835 19.57 -15.85 11.15
CA GLU A 835 19.52 -14.55 10.47
C GLU A 835 20.50 -14.45 9.29
N MET A 836 21.47 -15.37 9.22
CA MET A 836 22.37 -15.48 8.09
C MET A 836 21.61 -16.04 6.88
N LYS A 837 21.77 -15.36 5.74
CA LYS A 837 21.27 -15.81 4.44
C LYS A 837 22.12 -15.22 3.32
N LEU A 838 21.99 -15.77 2.12
CA LEU A 838 22.65 -15.24 0.94
C LEU A 838 21.83 -14.08 0.36
N PHE A 839 22.12 -12.85 0.79
CA PHE A 839 21.43 -11.65 0.30
C PHE A 839 21.83 -11.35 -1.15
N SER A 840 20.91 -10.82 -1.96
CA SER A 840 21.18 -10.34 -3.32
C SER A 840 22.24 -9.23 -3.36
N ASP A 841 22.34 -8.44 -2.28
CA ASP A 841 23.26 -7.30 -2.17
C ASP A 841 24.74 -7.70 -1.94
N ILE A 842 25.03 -8.99 -1.64
CA ILE A 842 26.41 -9.45 -1.48
C ILE A 842 27.08 -9.50 -2.86
N PRO A 843 28.24 -8.89 -3.12
CA PRO A 843 28.89 -9.02 -4.42
C PRO A 843 29.36 -10.45 -4.70
N ASN A 844 29.38 -10.85 -5.97
CA ASN A 844 29.77 -12.21 -6.39
C ASN A 844 31.15 -12.63 -5.84
N GLU A 845 32.10 -11.70 -5.74
CA GLU A 845 33.45 -11.92 -5.19
C GLU A 845 33.50 -12.31 -3.69
N TYR A 846 32.43 -12.05 -2.93
CA TYR A 846 32.33 -12.41 -1.51
C TYR A 846 31.53 -13.69 -1.26
N ILE A 847 30.83 -14.25 -2.25
CA ILE A 847 29.90 -15.38 -2.05
C ILE A 847 30.59 -16.60 -1.45
N VAL A 848 31.71 -17.04 -2.03
CA VAL A 848 32.48 -18.20 -1.53
C VAL A 848 33.04 -17.91 -0.12
N LYS A 849 33.51 -16.68 0.12
CA LYS A 849 34.02 -16.25 1.43
C LYS A 849 32.90 -16.25 2.48
N TYR A 850 31.69 -15.84 2.10
CA TYR A 850 30.49 -15.81 2.93
C TYR A 850 30.03 -17.21 3.31
N LEU A 851 29.92 -18.12 2.35
CA LEU A 851 29.53 -19.51 2.61
C LEU A 851 30.55 -20.23 3.50
N ASN A 852 31.85 -20.05 3.23
CA ASN A 852 32.92 -20.56 4.09
C ASN A 852 32.80 -20.04 5.53
N LEU A 853 32.59 -18.73 5.70
CA LEU A 853 32.40 -18.13 7.02
C LEU A 853 31.18 -18.72 7.73
N TRP A 854 30.07 -18.93 7.02
CA TRP A 854 28.84 -19.49 7.57
C TRP A 854 29.04 -20.92 8.06
N PHE A 855 29.61 -21.80 7.23
CA PHE A 855 29.95 -23.17 7.66
C PHE A 855 30.94 -23.18 8.82
N LYS A 856 31.94 -22.29 8.81
CA LYS A 856 32.91 -22.18 9.89
C LYS A 856 32.27 -21.74 11.21
N ALA A 857 31.33 -20.79 11.16
CA ALA A 857 30.57 -20.38 12.34
C ALA A 857 29.73 -21.52 12.93
N ILE A 858 29.06 -22.31 12.07
CA ILE A 858 28.31 -23.50 12.49
C ILE A 858 29.25 -24.52 13.17
N ASN A 859 30.39 -24.83 12.56
CA ASN A 859 31.35 -25.78 13.13
C ASN A 859 31.91 -25.28 14.47
N ASN A 860 32.31 -24.01 14.56
CA ASN A 860 32.83 -23.42 15.81
C ASN A 860 31.81 -23.54 16.94
N LEU A 861 30.53 -23.23 16.67
CA LEU A 861 29.47 -23.35 17.68
C LEU A 861 29.18 -24.81 18.05
N HIS A 862 29.30 -25.74 17.10
CA HIS A 862 29.20 -27.18 17.37
C HIS A 862 30.33 -27.67 18.28
N GLU A 863 31.57 -27.26 18.01
CA GLU A 863 32.74 -27.55 18.87
C GLU A 863 32.60 -26.95 20.28
N MET A 864 31.89 -25.81 20.40
CA MET A 864 31.55 -25.20 21.68
C MET A 864 30.39 -25.89 22.42
N GLY A 865 29.68 -26.82 21.79
CA GLY A 865 28.60 -27.60 22.43
C GLY A 865 27.19 -27.40 21.86
N MET A 866 27.02 -26.76 20.68
CA MET A 866 25.73 -26.70 19.98
C MET A 866 25.26 -28.10 19.58
N ASP A 867 23.99 -28.39 19.86
CA ASP A 867 23.42 -29.72 19.66
C ASP A 867 23.40 -30.14 18.18
N VAL A 868 23.55 -31.44 17.94
CA VAL A 868 23.68 -32.01 16.59
C VAL A 868 22.44 -31.76 15.74
N GLN A 869 21.23 -31.72 16.33
CA GLN A 869 20.01 -31.48 15.56
C GLN A 869 19.96 -30.05 15.03
N ARG A 870 20.31 -29.06 15.86
CA ARG A 870 20.43 -27.65 15.45
C ARG A 870 21.57 -27.43 14.47
N THR A 871 22.74 -28.05 14.69
CA THR A 871 23.85 -28.04 13.73
C THR A 871 23.38 -28.50 12.35
N ASN A 872 22.68 -29.64 12.27
CA ASN A 872 22.15 -30.17 11.03
C ASN A 872 21.12 -29.22 10.39
N LYS A 873 20.24 -28.61 11.19
CA LYS A 873 19.27 -27.63 10.72
C LYS A 873 19.96 -26.42 10.06
N TYR A 874 21.00 -25.85 10.69
CA TYR A 874 21.72 -24.71 10.11
C TYR A 874 22.54 -25.08 8.87
N ILE A 875 23.08 -26.30 8.82
CA ILE A 875 23.74 -26.83 7.62
C ILE A 875 22.73 -26.95 6.47
N ALA A 876 21.57 -27.56 6.72
CA ALA A 876 20.51 -27.70 5.72
C ALA A 876 20.08 -26.32 5.18
N ASN A 877 19.81 -25.35 6.07
CA ASN A 877 19.49 -23.98 5.68
C ASN A 877 20.57 -23.34 4.78
N CYS A 878 21.85 -23.54 5.09
CA CYS A 878 22.94 -23.03 4.26
C CYS A 878 22.95 -23.68 2.87
N LEU A 879 22.81 -25.01 2.81
CA LEU A 879 22.79 -25.77 1.55
C LEU A 879 21.59 -25.43 0.67
N GLU A 880 20.42 -25.17 1.25
CA GLU A 880 19.21 -24.74 0.52
C GLU A 880 19.40 -23.40 -0.20
N THR A 881 20.35 -22.56 0.22
CA THR A 881 20.66 -21.30 -0.49
C THR A 881 21.48 -21.49 -1.78
N LEU A 882 22.01 -22.70 -2.03
CA LEU A 882 22.85 -22.99 -3.18
C LEU A 882 21.99 -23.27 -4.42
N THR A 883 21.42 -22.22 -4.98
CA THR A 883 20.63 -22.27 -6.22
C THR A 883 21.53 -22.42 -7.47
N ILE A 884 20.91 -22.59 -8.64
CA ILE A 884 21.60 -22.68 -9.95
C ILE A 884 22.46 -21.42 -10.23
N SER A 885 22.01 -20.24 -9.81
CA SER A 885 22.78 -19.00 -10.03
C SER A 885 24.01 -18.94 -9.13
N ILE A 886 23.95 -19.56 -7.94
CA ILE A 886 25.06 -19.64 -7.00
C ILE A 886 26.08 -20.69 -7.42
N SER A 887 25.64 -21.84 -7.93
CA SER A 887 26.56 -22.90 -8.37
C SER A 887 27.60 -22.43 -9.40
N ASN A 888 27.25 -21.44 -10.24
CA ASN A 888 28.18 -20.82 -11.20
C ASN A 888 29.33 -20.04 -10.57
N LEU A 889 29.15 -19.58 -9.34
CA LEU A 889 30.14 -18.78 -8.62
C LEU A 889 31.05 -19.66 -7.73
N LEU A 890 30.73 -20.95 -7.60
CA LEU A 890 31.46 -21.86 -6.72
C LEU A 890 32.62 -22.53 -7.47
N PRO A 891 33.85 -22.48 -6.92
CA PRO A 891 34.96 -23.30 -7.41
C PRO A 891 34.62 -24.80 -7.36
N GLU A 892 35.19 -25.57 -8.28
CA GLU A 892 34.98 -27.03 -8.32
C GLU A 892 35.40 -27.70 -7.01
N GLU A 893 36.56 -27.32 -6.48
CA GLU A 893 37.07 -27.83 -5.21
C GLU A 893 36.10 -27.57 -4.05
N PHE A 894 35.51 -26.37 -3.98
CA PHE A 894 34.53 -26.04 -2.95
C PHE A 894 33.26 -26.89 -3.08
N THR A 895 32.80 -27.11 -4.32
CA THR A 895 31.64 -27.94 -4.61
C THR A 895 31.91 -29.40 -4.27
N GLU A 896 33.06 -29.95 -4.67
CA GLU A 896 33.47 -31.32 -4.33
C GLU A 896 33.50 -31.54 -2.82
N ASN A 897 34.04 -30.58 -2.07
CA ASN A 897 34.07 -30.64 -0.60
C ASN A 897 32.65 -30.68 0.01
N ILE A 898 31.71 -29.87 -0.50
CA ILE A 898 30.31 -29.90 -0.06
C ILE A 898 29.68 -31.27 -0.33
N LEU A 899 29.86 -31.79 -1.55
CA LEU A 899 29.26 -33.07 -1.96
C LEU A 899 29.84 -34.24 -1.16
N GLN A 900 31.16 -34.28 -0.99
CA GLN A 900 31.82 -35.31 -0.19
C GLN A 900 31.33 -35.30 1.26
N LYS A 901 31.12 -34.12 1.84
CA LYS A 901 30.73 -33.98 3.25
C LYS A 901 29.23 -34.22 3.49
N PHE A 902 28.36 -33.77 2.59
CA PHE A 902 26.92 -33.66 2.90
C PHE A 902 25.97 -34.50 2.02
N LEU A 903 26.40 -35.01 0.86
CA LEU A 903 25.50 -35.73 -0.07
C LEU A 903 24.83 -36.96 0.57
N PHE A 904 25.62 -37.73 1.33
CA PHE A 904 25.16 -38.94 2.05
C PHE A 904 25.18 -38.74 3.57
N HIS A 905 24.84 -37.53 4.02
CA HIS A 905 24.78 -37.22 5.45
C HIS A 905 23.70 -38.06 6.15
N SER A 906 23.92 -38.45 7.41
CA SER A 906 22.99 -39.30 8.18
C SER A 906 21.66 -38.61 8.49
N ASN A 907 21.68 -37.28 8.62
CA ASN A 907 20.47 -36.47 8.74
C ASN A 907 19.81 -36.26 7.36
N THR A 908 18.51 -36.57 7.27
CA THR A 908 17.71 -36.52 6.05
C THR A 908 17.62 -35.13 5.45
N ASP A 909 17.48 -34.09 6.26
CA ASP A 909 17.28 -32.71 5.77
C ASP A 909 18.57 -32.20 5.13
N VAL A 910 19.71 -32.45 5.78
CA VAL A 910 21.04 -32.13 5.23
C VAL A 910 21.29 -32.89 3.92
N SER A 911 21.01 -34.20 3.88
CA SER A 911 21.19 -35.00 2.67
C SER A 911 20.25 -34.54 1.54
N ASN A 912 18.99 -34.22 1.85
CA ASN A 912 18.02 -33.73 0.88
C ASN A 912 18.43 -32.38 0.29
N ALA A 913 18.87 -31.43 1.12
CA ALA A 913 19.37 -30.13 0.65
C ALA A 913 20.61 -30.31 -0.25
N ALA A 914 21.57 -31.16 0.15
CA ALA A 914 22.73 -31.48 -0.65
C ALA A 914 22.36 -32.14 -2.00
N ARG A 915 21.38 -33.06 -2.02
CA ARG A 915 20.88 -33.67 -3.26
C ARG A 915 20.23 -32.66 -4.19
N CYS A 916 19.41 -31.75 -3.66
CA CYS A 916 18.79 -30.68 -4.46
C CYS A 916 19.85 -29.78 -5.11
N PHE A 917 20.88 -29.40 -4.35
CA PHE A 917 22.04 -28.68 -4.88
C PHE A 917 22.78 -29.52 -5.94
N THR A 918 23.02 -30.80 -5.69
CA THR A 918 23.70 -31.72 -6.63
C THR A 918 22.97 -31.82 -7.96
N ILE A 919 21.65 -32.00 -7.91
CA ILE A 919 20.78 -32.04 -9.09
C ILE A 919 20.92 -30.74 -9.87
N SER A 920 20.79 -29.59 -9.20
CA SER A 920 20.93 -28.26 -9.80
C SER A 920 22.28 -28.08 -10.49
N TYR A 921 23.36 -28.50 -9.83
CA TYR A 921 24.73 -28.46 -10.34
C TYR A 921 24.96 -29.37 -11.55
N ILE A 922 24.46 -30.62 -11.51
CA ILE A 922 24.61 -31.61 -12.59
C ILE A 922 23.80 -31.22 -13.82
N PHE A 923 22.52 -30.88 -13.68
CA PHE A 923 21.65 -30.53 -14.81
C PHE A 923 22.21 -29.34 -15.62
N GLN A 924 22.91 -28.43 -14.94
CA GLN A 924 23.57 -27.33 -15.59
C GLN A 924 24.81 -27.75 -16.40
N ARG A 925 25.63 -28.66 -15.88
CA ARG A 925 26.84 -29.15 -16.57
C ARG A 925 26.56 -30.19 -17.65
N ILE A 926 25.43 -30.90 -17.59
CA ILE A 926 24.96 -31.75 -18.71
C ILE A 926 24.69 -30.92 -19.97
N ARG A 927 24.29 -29.65 -19.81
CA ARG A 927 24.20 -28.70 -20.94
C ARG A 927 25.58 -28.31 -21.51
N ILE A 928 26.68 -28.58 -20.78
CA ILE A 928 28.02 -28.12 -21.16
C ILE A 928 29.00 -29.26 -21.51
N HIS A 929 29.07 -30.45 -20.87
CA HIS A 929 29.89 -31.58 -21.35
C HIS A 929 29.57 -32.93 -20.62
N ILE A 930 29.59 -34.05 -21.38
CA ILE A 930 29.30 -35.44 -20.92
C ILE A 930 30.40 -36.07 -20.03
N GLN A 931 31.55 -35.42 -19.83
CA GLN A 931 32.69 -36.00 -19.10
C GLN A 931 32.54 -36.06 -17.56
N HIS A 932 31.54 -35.40 -16.96
CA HIS A 932 31.42 -35.34 -15.48
C HIS A 932 30.63 -36.49 -14.86
N VAL A 933 29.74 -37.16 -15.61
CA VAL A 933 28.90 -38.24 -15.07
C VAL A 933 29.76 -39.41 -14.55
N SER A 934 30.90 -39.71 -15.20
CA SER A 934 31.84 -40.76 -14.79
C SER A 934 32.57 -40.47 -13.47
N LYS A 935 32.88 -39.19 -13.18
CA LYS A 935 33.57 -38.78 -11.94
C LYS A 935 32.65 -38.87 -10.73
N TYR A 936 31.36 -38.56 -10.88
CA TYR A 936 30.38 -38.64 -9.78
C TYR A 936 29.87 -40.06 -9.52
N SER A 937 29.85 -40.94 -10.54
CA SER A 937 29.70 -42.38 -10.29
C SER A 937 30.82 -42.93 -9.41
N LEU A 938 32.06 -42.43 -9.53
CA LEU A 938 33.18 -42.88 -8.70
C LEU A 938 32.97 -42.52 -7.21
N ILE A 939 32.43 -41.34 -6.89
CA ILE A 939 32.07 -40.93 -5.52
C ILE A 939 30.90 -41.78 -4.98
N PHE A 940 29.95 -42.14 -5.84
CA PHE A 940 28.84 -43.04 -5.50
C PHE A 940 29.35 -44.45 -5.16
N PHE A 941 30.35 -44.96 -5.89
CA PHE A 941 30.93 -46.30 -5.70
C PHE A 941 32.00 -46.39 -4.60
N THR A 942 32.61 -45.28 -4.16
CA THR A 942 33.63 -45.31 -3.08
C THR A 942 33.06 -45.18 -1.66
N LYS A 943 31.77 -44.87 -1.52
CA LYS A 943 31.07 -44.77 -0.23
C LYS A 943 30.01 -45.85 0.01
N GLN A 944 29.72 -46.66 -1.00
CA GLN A 944 28.98 -47.91 -0.85
C GLN A 944 29.95 -48.99 -0.35
#